data_AF-A0A1B6IU90-F1
#
_entry.id   AF-A0A1B6IU90-F1
#
_cell.length_a   1.000
_cell.length_b   1.000
_cell.length_c   1.000
_cell.angle_alpha   90.00
_cell.angle_beta   90.00
_cell.angle_gamma   90.00
#
_symmetry.space_group_name_H-M   'P 1'
#
loop_
_entity.id
_entity.type
_entity.pdbx_description
1 polymer ?
#
loop_
_entity_poly.entity_id
_entity_poly.type
_entity_poly.pdbx_seq_one_letter_code
_entity_poly.pdbx_strand_id
1 'polypeptide(L)'
;KSEARAKREKLEDSRRFQYFKRDADELESWIYEKLQAASDESYKDPTNLQAKIQKHQAFEAEVAAHSNAIVVLDNTGKEMINQNHFASEIIRKRLEELHRLWELLLSKLAEKGMKLQQALVLVQFLRQCDEVMFWINDKETFVTTDEFGHDLEHVEVLQRKFDEFQKDMASQEYRVTEVNELADKLVLDGHPERDVILKRKEELIEAWMRLKQLALMRQEKLFGAHEIQRLNRDADETVAWIAEKDVVLSSDDYGRDLATVQTLQRKHEGVERDLAALEDKVLTLGQEADRLCGIHPDHADQIQAKRAEIVAYWERLKDKAKERRQKLDESYCLHRFLADFRDLICWINDMKAIISADELAKDVAGAEALIERHQEHKGEIDAREDSFRCTAEAGQVLLEREHYAAEEVKEKLVILASEKTSLLSLWEERRILYEQCMDLQLFYRDTEQADTWMAKQEAFLANDDLGDSLDSVEALIKKHEDFEKSLAAQEEKIKALDEFATKLIEGQHYAADDVAQRRAMLLERRSVLLEKSSQRRAILEDSYRLQQFERDCDETKGWINEKLKFATDDSYLDPTNLNGKVQKHQNFEQELNANKSRMEEITSTGQELIEANHYASDRIQGRMDEIVRLWETLAAATDKKGSKLQEASQQQQFNRTVEDVELWLSEIEGQLLSEDYGKDLTSVQNLQKKHALLEADVASHQDRIEGIKLAAQQFIEKGHFDSDNIRTKQEALCERYALLQKPMSMRKQRLLDSLQVQQLFRDIEDEEAWIREKEPVAASTNRGRDLIGVQNLMKKHQAVLAEINNHEHRITAVSQSAQQMMDDGHFATDEIRLRAGNLNDHWTQLKEKALQRKLDLEDSLQAHQYFADANEAESW
;
A
#
# COMPACT_ATOMS: atom_id res chain seq x y z
N LYS A 1 64.73 213.82 -1.67
CA LYS A 1 63.95 212.89 -2.53
C LYS A 1 64.45 211.44 -2.50
N SER A 2 65.75 211.17 -2.30
CA SER A 2 66.30 209.80 -2.17
C SER A 2 65.89 209.07 -0.87
N GLU A 3 65.93 209.73 0.29
CA GLU A 3 65.66 209.08 1.59
C GLU A 3 64.20 208.64 1.84
N ALA A 4 63.22 209.28 1.20
CA ALA A 4 61.81 208.91 1.36
C ALA A 4 61.44 207.60 0.65
N ARG A 5 62.21 207.18 -0.37
CA ARG A 5 61.96 205.94 -1.11
C ARG A 5 62.48 204.71 -0.34
N ALA A 6 63.69 204.80 0.22
CA ALA A 6 64.31 203.74 1.02
C ALA A 6 63.53 203.41 2.32
N LYS A 7 62.82 204.39 2.89
CA LYS A 7 61.99 204.19 4.10
C LYS A 7 60.69 203.45 3.81
N ARG A 8 60.16 203.53 2.58
CA ARG A 8 58.92 202.86 2.16
C ARG A 8 59.16 201.38 1.86
N GLU A 9 60.25 201.04 1.17
CA GLU A 9 60.65 199.63 0.92
C GLU A 9 60.86 198.84 2.22
N LYS A 10 61.56 199.41 3.21
CA LYS A 10 61.76 198.73 4.51
C LYS A 10 60.47 198.46 5.29
N LEU A 11 59.46 199.31 5.15
CA LEU A 11 58.16 199.12 5.79
C LEU A 11 57.32 198.04 5.09
N GLU A 12 57.44 197.94 3.77
CA GLU A 12 56.70 196.98 2.95
C GLU A 12 57.23 195.55 3.11
N ASP A 13 58.56 195.40 3.21
CA ASP A 13 59.22 194.13 3.59
C ASP A 13 58.79 193.67 4.99
N SER A 14 58.87 194.55 5.99
CA SER A 14 58.44 194.21 7.35
C SER A 14 56.97 193.78 7.41
N ARG A 15 56.08 194.40 6.61
CA ARG A 15 54.67 194.00 6.52
C ARG A 15 54.50 192.60 5.95
N ARG A 16 55.21 192.24 4.86
CA ARG A 16 55.12 190.90 4.25
C ARG A 16 55.56 189.80 5.22
N PHE A 17 56.62 190.03 5.99
CA PHE A 17 57.07 189.07 7.00
C PHE A 17 56.08 188.86 8.14
N GLN A 18 55.37 189.91 8.59
CA GLN A 18 54.33 189.75 9.61
C GLN A 18 53.13 188.93 9.10
N TYR A 19 52.75 189.07 7.82
CA TYR A 19 51.70 188.22 7.23
C TYR A 19 52.15 186.75 7.14
N PHE A 20 53.34 186.48 6.61
CA PHE A 20 53.88 185.11 6.58
C PHE A 20 53.95 184.49 7.99
N LYS A 21 54.41 185.26 8.98
CA LYS A 21 54.52 184.78 10.36
C LYS A 21 53.13 184.43 10.92
N ARG A 22 52.14 185.31 10.76
CA ARG A 22 50.77 185.05 11.22
C ARG A 22 50.21 183.77 10.58
N ASP A 23 50.32 183.65 9.27
CA ASP A 23 49.73 182.53 8.54
C ASP A 23 50.45 181.21 8.92
N ALA A 24 51.77 181.25 9.14
CA ALA A 24 52.55 180.11 9.63
C ALA A 24 52.17 179.70 11.06
N ASP A 25 51.97 180.67 11.95
CA ASP A 25 51.56 180.43 13.34
C ASP A 25 50.11 179.86 13.40
N GLU A 26 49.20 180.35 12.54
CA GLU A 26 47.84 179.81 12.40
C GLU A 26 47.84 178.35 11.92
N LEU A 27 48.64 178.03 10.89
CA LEU A 27 48.75 176.66 10.39
C LEU A 27 49.39 175.72 11.42
N GLU A 28 50.45 176.16 12.11
CA GLU A 28 51.09 175.37 13.17
C GLU A 28 50.11 175.03 14.29
N SER A 29 49.32 176.01 14.74
CA SER A 29 48.31 175.80 15.79
C SER A 29 47.21 174.83 15.34
N TRP A 30 46.78 174.89 14.08
CA TRP A 30 45.82 173.94 13.52
C TRP A 30 46.38 172.52 13.44
N ILE A 31 47.64 172.37 12.98
CA ILE A 31 48.29 171.05 12.92
C ILE A 31 48.37 170.44 14.33
N TYR A 32 48.76 171.21 15.35
CA TYR A 32 48.80 170.73 16.74
C TYR A 32 47.43 170.29 17.26
N GLU A 33 46.37 171.05 16.99
CA GLU A 33 45.00 170.67 17.36
C GLU A 33 44.60 169.34 16.73
N LYS A 34 44.85 169.15 15.43
CA LYS A 34 44.54 167.90 14.73
C LYS A 34 45.43 166.74 15.15
N LEU A 35 46.68 167.00 15.50
CA LEU A 35 47.60 165.97 16.02
C LEU A 35 47.12 165.41 17.37
N GLN A 36 46.51 166.26 18.20
CA GLN A 36 45.90 165.82 19.45
C GLN A 36 44.68 164.91 19.20
N ALA A 37 43.84 165.23 18.20
CA ALA A 37 42.71 164.38 17.82
C ALA A 37 43.13 163.06 17.12
N ALA A 38 44.20 163.08 16.32
CA ALA A 38 44.77 161.88 15.69
C ALA A 38 45.41 160.94 16.73
N SER A 39 45.93 161.49 17.83
CA SER A 39 46.58 160.74 18.90
C SER A 39 45.61 160.12 19.93
N ASP A 40 44.31 160.34 19.80
CA ASP A 40 43.30 159.72 20.68
C ASP A 40 43.18 158.21 20.42
N GLU A 41 43.34 157.41 21.49
CA GLU A 41 43.34 155.95 21.49
C GLU A 41 41.94 155.30 21.62
N SER A 42 40.88 156.00 21.20
CA SER A 42 39.48 155.54 21.27
C SER A 42 39.18 154.17 20.63
N TYR A 43 40.12 153.60 19.86
CA TYR A 43 40.05 152.29 19.21
C TYR A 43 40.15 151.10 20.18
N LYS A 44 40.67 151.30 21.40
CA LYS A 44 40.77 150.24 22.42
C LYS A 44 39.42 149.79 22.99
N ASP A 45 38.41 150.64 22.90
CA ASP A 45 37.05 150.28 23.31
C ASP A 45 36.29 149.66 22.11
N PRO A 46 35.90 148.37 22.20
CA PRO A 46 35.28 147.65 21.09
C PRO A 46 33.83 148.07 20.81
N THR A 47 33.24 148.92 21.66
CA THR A 47 31.85 149.37 21.49
C THR A 47 31.71 150.30 20.30
N ASN A 48 30.77 150.00 19.38
CA ASN A 48 30.49 150.77 18.17
C ASN A 48 31.72 150.99 17.26
N LEU A 49 32.61 150.00 17.17
CA LEU A 49 33.82 150.01 16.32
C LEU A 49 33.55 150.46 14.87
N GLN A 50 32.47 149.98 14.25
CA GLN A 50 32.06 150.37 12.89
C GLN A 50 31.82 151.88 12.76
N ALA A 51 31.12 152.48 13.73
CA ALA A 51 30.84 153.92 13.73
C ALA A 51 32.11 154.74 13.99
N LYS A 52 33.04 154.23 14.82
CA LYS A 52 34.35 154.86 15.06
C LYS A 52 35.23 154.88 13.80
N ILE A 53 35.21 153.80 12.99
CA ILE A 53 35.90 153.74 11.68
C ILE A 53 35.35 154.80 10.73
N GLN A 54 34.02 154.91 10.59
CA GLN A 54 33.41 155.92 9.72
C GLN A 54 33.77 157.35 10.14
N LYS A 55 33.79 157.61 11.46
CA LYS A 55 34.19 158.91 12.01
C LYS A 55 35.67 159.23 11.74
N HIS A 56 36.54 158.21 11.75
CA HIS A 56 37.95 158.37 11.41
C HIS A 56 38.17 158.63 9.91
N GLN A 57 37.43 157.95 9.02
CA GLN A 57 37.47 158.23 7.58
C GLN A 57 37.02 159.67 7.25
N ALA A 58 36.00 160.17 7.95
CA ALA A 58 35.60 161.58 7.83
C ALA A 58 36.71 162.54 8.30
N PHE A 59 37.45 162.16 9.34
CA PHE A 59 38.60 162.91 9.86
C PHE A 59 39.80 162.91 8.89
N GLU A 60 40.10 161.79 8.23
CA GLU A 60 41.09 161.72 7.14
C GLU A 60 40.77 162.70 6.00
N ALA A 61 39.50 162.75 5.59
CA ALA A 61 39.05 163.65 4.54
C ALA A 61 39.19 165.14 4.92
N GLU A 62 38.92 165.50 6.18
CA GLU A 62 39.11 166.86 6.70
C GLU A 62 40.58 167.29 6.64
N VAL A 63 41.51 166.41 7.06
CA VAL A 63 42.95 166.70 7.05
C VAL A 63 43.48 166.86 5.61
N ALA A 64 43.04 166.02 4.69
CA ALA A 64 43.42 166.11 3.29
C ALA A 64 43.01 167.46 2.64
N ALA A 65 41.84 167.99 2.99
CA ALA A 65 41.32 169.26 2.45
C ALA A 65 42.13 170.50 2.88
N HIS A 66 42.79 170.47 4.06
CA HIS A 66 43.61 171.59 4.55
C HIS A 66 45.04 171.64 3.99
N SER A 67 45.43 170.66 3.18
CA SER A 67 46.77 170.60 2.56
C SER A 67 47.13 171.83 1.73
N ASN A 68 46.17 172.55 1.16
CA ASN A 68 46.46 173.73 0.34
C ASN A 68 47.04 174.90 1.17
N ALA A 69 46.77 174.96 2.48
CA ALA A 69 47.29 176.02 3.35
C ALA A 69 48.83 175.95 3.49
N ILE A 70 49.40 174.74 3.62
CA ILE A 70 50.86 174.57 3.70
C ILE A 70 51.52 174.95 2.37
N VAL A 71 50.89 174.61 1.24
CA VAL A 71 51.38 174.93 -0.11
C VAL A 71 51.42 176.44 -0.37
N VAL A 72 50.37 177.17 0.05
CA VAL A 72 50.31 178.65 -0.10
C VAL A 72 51.39 179.34 0.74
N LEU A 73 51.60 178.88 1.98
CA LEU A 73 52.68 179.37 2.85
C LEU A 73 54.06 179.13 2.25
N ASP A 74 54.27 177.96 1.66
CA ASP A 74 55.52 177.56 1.03
C ASP A 74 55.84 178.46 -0.17
N ASN A 75 54.85 178.75 -1.02
CA ASN A 75 54.99 179.69 -2.14
C ASN A 75 55.34 181.11 -1.67
N THR A 76 54.61 181.61 -0.67
CA THR A 76 54.80 182.96 -0.13
C THR A 76 56.18 183.10 0.54
N GLY A 77 56.59 182.09 1.32
CA GLY A 77 57.89 182.08 1.98
C GLY A 77 59.06 181.95 1.00
N LYS A 78 58.95 181.10 -0.03
CA LYS A 78 59.96 180.97 -1.10
C LYS A 78 60.12 182.26 -1.90
N GLU A 79 59.02 182.94 -2.22
CA GLU A 79 59.04 184.21 -2.93
C GLU A 79 59.77 185.29 -2.12
N MET A 80 59.53 185.35 -0.81
CA MET A 80 60.23 186.25 0.11
C MET A 80 61.74 185.93 0.22
N ILE A 81 62.10 184.65 0.26
CA ILE A 81 63.51 184.22 0.31
C ILE A 81 64.25 184.64 -0.97
N ASN A 82 63.63 184.45 -2.14
CA ASN A 82 64.24 184.78 -3.43
C ASN A 82 64.43 186.29 -3.64
N GLN A 83 63.63 187.14 -3.00
CA GLN A 83 63.74 188.60 -3.05
C GLN A 83 64.83 189.16 -2.12
N ASN A 84 65.70 188.31 -1.54
CA ASN A 84 66.73 188.66 -0.55
C ASN A 84 66.15 189.43 0.65
N HIS A 85 64.95 189.04 1.09
CA HIS A 85 64.29 189.64 2.24
C HIS A 85 65.14 189.48 3.51
N PHE A 86 65.17 190.50 4.37
CA PHE A 86 66.07 190.53 5.55
C PHE A 86 65.88 189.36 6.53
N ALA A 87 64.72 188.68 6.49
CA ALA A 87 64.35 187.58 7.39
C ALA A 87 64.34 186.19 6.73
N SER A 88 64.94 186.03 5.54
CA SER A 88 64.88 184.80 4.72
C SER A 88 65.24 183.51 5.47
N GLU A 89 66.24 183.55 6.37
CA GLU A 89 66.68 182.38 7.13
C GLU A 89 65.63 181.90 8.15
N ILE A 90 64.87 182.84 8.72
CA ILE A 90 63.80 182.53 9.69
C ILE A 90 62.60 181.90 8.98
N ILE A 91 62.25 182.42 7.80
CA ILE A 91 61.16 181.91 6.96
C ILE A 91 61.42 180.44 6.58
N ARG A 92 62.65 180.11 6.16
CA ARG A 92 63.03 178.75 5.77
C ARG A 92 62.85 177.74 6.91
N LYS A 93 63.38 178.05 8.10
CA LYS A 93 63.24 177.17 9.29
C LYS A 93 61.78 176.95 9.68
N ARG A 94 60.91 177.95 9.52
CA ARG A 94 59.49 177.85 9.86
C ARG A 94 58.74 176.91 8.91
N LEU A 95 59.04 176.96 7.61
CA LEU A 95 58.46 176.04 6.61
C LEU A 95 58.92 174.60 6.82
N GLU A 96 60.19 174.37 7.14
CA GLU A 96 60.71 173.02 7.45
C GLU A 96 59.99 172.40 8.67
N GLU A 97 59.76 173.16 9.74
CA GLU A 97 59.05 172.66 10.92
C GLU A 97 57.57 172.36 10.63
N LEU A 98 56.89 173.19 9.84
CA LEU A 98 55.51 172.94 9.42
C LEU A 98 55.37 171.64 8.60
N HIS A 99 56.29 171.37 7.68
CA HIS A 99 56.28 170.09 6.93
C HIS A 99 56.50 168.88 7.85
N ARG A 100 57.43 168.97 8.81
CA ARG A 100 57.66 167.91 9.79
C ARG A 100 56.41 167.59 10.61
N LEU A 101 55.68 168.61 11.06
CA LEU A 101 54.44 168.43 11.82
C LEU A 101 53.31 167.87 10.95
N TRP A 102 53.24 168.25 9.67
CA TRP A 102 52.26 167.72 8.72
C TRP A 102 52.46 166.22 8.43
N GLU A 103 53.70 165.79 8.17
CA GLU A 103 54.03 164.37 8.01
C GLU A 103 53.71 163.55 9.26
N LEU A 104 53.98 164.11 10.45
CA LEU A 104 53.66 163.45 11.72
C LEU A 104 52.14 163.26 11.89
N LEU A 105 51.33 164.24 11.50
CA LEU A 105 49.87 164.13 11.52
C LEU A 105 49.37 163.00 10.59
N LEU A 106 49.87 162.94 9.36
CA LEU A 106 49.51 161.87 8.40
C LEU A 106 49.88 160.48 8.91
N SER A 107 51.07 160.34 9.50
CA SER A 107 51.51 159.08 10.11
C SER A 107 50.59 158.64 11.25
N LYS A 108 50.17 159.56 12.13
CA LYS A 108 49.28 159.25 13.25
C LYS A 108 47.86 158.89 12.81
N LEU A 109 47.36 159.50 11.73
CA LEU A 109 46.07 159.11 11.15
C LEU A 109 46.11 157.67 10.61
N ALA A 110 47.10 157.34 9.78
CA ALA A 110 47.22 155.98 9.23
C ALA A 110 47.37 154.91 10.32
N GLU A 111 48.11 155.20 11.39
CA GLU A 111 48.26 154.31 12.54
C GLU A 111 46.90 154.04 13.24
N LYS A 112 46.04 155.05 13.38
CA LYS A 112 44.72 154.92 14.00
C LYS A 112 43.75 154.12 13.13
N GLY A 113 43.77 154.31 11.81
CA GLY A 113 42.94 153.54 10.86
C GLY A 113 43.24 152.04 10.90
N MET A 114 44.53 151.68 10.91
CA MET A 114 44.97 150.28 10.99
C MET A 114 44.51 149.60 12.30
N LYS A 115 44.67 150.26 13.45
CA LYS A 115 44.28 149.70 14.75
C LYS A 115 42.77 149.49 14.91
N LEU A 116 41.94 150.34 14.30
CA LEU A 116 40.48 150.17 14.31
C LEU A 116 40.03 148.95 13.48
N GLN A 117 40.64 148.72 12.32
CA GLN A 117 40.36 147.52 11.52
C GLN A 117 40.78 146.24 12.25
N GLN A 118 41.95 146.24 12.87
CA GLN A 118 42.43 145.11 13.68
C GLN A 118 41.43 144.75 14.80
N ALA A 119 40.98 145.73 15.58
CA ALA A 119 40.01 145.49 16.66
C ALA A 119 38.65 144.92 16.17
N LEU A 120 38.18 145.29 14.97
CA LEU A 120 36.94 144.75 14.40
C LEU A 120 37.06 143.26 14.05
N VAL A 121 38.15 142.87 13.40
CA VAL A 121 38.34 141.48 12.96
C VAL A 121 38.55 140.54 14.16
N LEU A 122 39.21 141.02 15.23
CA LEU A 122 39.35 140.25 16.48
C LEU A 122 37.99 139.92 17.12
N VAL A 123 37.07 140.88 17.19
CA VAL A 123 35.73 140.65 17.77
C VAL A 123 34.92 139.65 16.93
N GLN A 124 35.05 139.72 15.61
CA GLN A 124 34.40 138.76 14.71
C GLN A 124 34.92 137.33 14.93
N PHE A 125 36.24 137.17 15.06
CA PHE A 125 36.86 135.88 15.37
C PHE A 125 36.37 135.31 16.72
N LEU A 126 36.40 136.12 17.79
CA LEU A 126 35.97 135.68 19.13
C LEU A 126 34.50 135.21 19.13
N ARG A 127 33.62 135.93 18.42
CA ARG A 127 32.22 135.52 18.30
C ARG A 127 32.08 134.18 17.58
N GLN A 128 32.81 133.96 16.49
CA GLN A 128 32.75 132.69 15.77
C GLN A 128 33.28 131.53 16.63
N CYS A 129 34.34 131.74 17.43
CA CYS A 129 34.78 130.76 18.42
C CYS A 129 33.68 130.41 19.42
N ASP A 130 33.02 131.42 20.00
CA ASP A 130 31.97 131.20 21.01
C ASP A 130 30.75 130.46 20.43
N GLU A 131 30.36 130.75 19.18
CA GLU A 131 29.27 130.04 18.49
C GLU A 131 29.59 128.55 18.27
N VAL A 132 30.84 128.22 17.91
CA VAL A 132 31.27 126.82 17.74
C VAL A 132 31.42 126.13 19.11
N MET A 133 31.97 126.82 20.11
CA MET A 133 32.11 126.29 21.48
C MET A 133 30.76 125.97 22.13
N PHE A 134 29.73 126.80 21.92
CA PHE A 134 28.38 126.51 22.41
C PHE A 134 27.83 125.21 21.83
N TRP A 135 28.00 125.01 20.51
CA TRP A 135 27.57 123.78 19.85
C TRP A 135 28.35 122.56 20.35
N ILE A 136 29.66 122.67 20.56
CA ILE A 136 30.49 121.57 21.09
C ILE A 136 29.98 121.14 22.47
N ASN A 137 29.74 122.09 23.38
CA ASN A 137 29.27 121.79 24.73
C ASN A 137 27.86 121.16 24.73
N ASP A 138 26.94 121.65 23.90
CA ASP A 138 25.59 121.05 23.73
C ASP A 138 25.71 119.58 23.30
N LYS A 139 26.54 119.30 22.29
CA LYS A 139 26.71 117.94 21.78
C LYS A 139 27.55 117.04 22.68
N GLU A 140 28.41 117.59 23.53
CA GLU A 140 29.12 116.85 24.56
C GLU A 140 28.13 116.20 25.55
N THR A 141 27.02 116.90 25.88
CA THR A 141 25.95 116.32 26.73
C THR A 141 25.19 115.18 26.03
N PHE A 142 24.98 115.27 24.72
CA PHE A 142 24.35 114.20 23.93
C PHE A 142 25.21 112.93 23.94
N VAL A 143 26.52 113.04 23.67
CA VAL A 143 27.40 111.86 23.57
C VAL A 143 27.71 111.21 24.93
N THR A 144 27.58 111.95 26.04
CA THR A 144 27.82 111.44 27.40
C THR A 144 26.61 110.79 28.08
N THR A 145 25.44 110.80 27.44
CA THR A 145 24.21 110.19 28.00
C THR A 145 24.35 108.67 28.15
N ASP A 146 24.11 108.10 29.33
CA ASP A 146 24.33 106.68 29.65
C ASP A 146 23.15 105.76 29.23
N GLU A 147 22.66 105.91 28.00
CA GLU A 147 21.53 105.14 27.45
C GLU A 147 21.97 104.31 26.24
N PHE A 148 21.92 102.97 26.37
CA PHE A 148 22.38 102.02 25.36
C PHE A 148 21.31 101.03 24.87
N GLY A 149 20.05 101.23 25.27
CA GLY A 149 18.90 100.44 24.84
C GLY A 149 18.69 99.13 25.63
N HIS A 150 17.43 98.72 25.76
CA HIS A 150 17.01 97.53 26.53
C HIS A 150 16.65 96.32 25.66
N ASP A 151 16.43 96.53 24.37
CA ASP A 151 16.08 95.54 23.35
C ASP A 151 16.69 95.98 22.01
N LEU A 152 16.69 95.09 21.01
CA LEU A 152 17.36 95.31 19.73
C LEU A 152 16.81 96.56 19.02
N GLU A 153 15.49 96.71 18.99
CA GLU A 153 14.78 97.82 18.36
C GLU A 153 15.15 99.16 19.00
N HIS A 154 15.25 99.23 20.33
CA HIS A 154 15.68 100.44 21.02
C HIS A 154 17.15 100.77 20.73
N VAL A 155 18.05 99.79 20.70
CA VAL A 155 19.46 100.05 20.32
C VAL A 155 19.55 100.59 18.89
N GLU A 156 18.81 100.02 17.94
CA GLU A 156 18.78 100.50 16.55
C GLU A 156 18.26 101.93 16.42
N VAL A 157 17.27 102.32 17.22
CA VAL A 157 16.79 103.71 17.28
C VAL A 157 17.88 104.64 17.83
N LEU A 158 18.60 104.22 18.87
CA LEU A 158 19.71 105.01 19.44
C LEU A 158 20.89 105.13 18.46
N GLN A 159 21.21 104.07 17.71
CA GLN A 159 22.20 104.11 16.64
C GLN A 159 21.80 105.09 15.53
N ARG A 160 20.54 105.05 15.05
CA ARG A 160 20.04 106.02 14.06
C ARG A 160 20.17 107.47 14.53
N LYS A 161 19.79 107.75 15.77
CA LYS A 161 19.98 109.09 16.38
C LYS A 161 21.46 109.48 16.47
N PHE A 162 22.34 108.53 16.73
CA PHE A 162 23.78 108.76 16.80
C PHE A 162 24.40 108.97 15.40
N ASP A 163 23.93 108.28 14.37
CA ASP A 163 24.34 108.50 12.97
C ASP A 163 23.92 109.88 12.47
N GLU A 164 22.72 110.36 12.86
CA GLU A 164 22.29 111.74 12.61
C GLU A 164 23.25 112.74 13.28
N PHE A 165 23.64 112.50 14.53
CA PHE A 165 24.66 113.28 15.21
C PHE A 165 26.03 113.25 14.50
N GLN A 166 26.48 112.10 13.99
CA GLN A 166 27.74 112.02 13.24
C GLN A 166 27.71 112.84 11.94
N LYS A 167 26.56 112.87 11.24
CA LYS A 167 26.37 113.75 10.07
C LYS A 167 26.45 115.22 10.44
N ASP A 168 25.79 115.61 11.53
CA ASP A 168 25.86 116.98 12.06
C ASP A 168 27.30 117.35 12.44
N MET A 169 28.02 116.44 13.08
CA MET A 169 29.43 116.60 13.43
C MET A 169 30.32 116.79 12.20
N ALA A 170 30.13 116.00 11.14
CA ALA A 170 30.87 116.18 9.89
C ALA A 170 30.65 117.56 9.27
N SER A 171 29.42 118.11 9.37
CA SER A 171 29.13 119.46 8.88
C SER A 171 29.81 120.56 9.72
N GLN A 172 29.91 120.37 11.04
CA GLN A 172 30.52 121.34 11.95
C GLN A 172 32.05 121.33 11.86
N GLU A 173 32.66 120.25 11.37
CA GLU A 173 34.10 120.17 11.12
C GLU A 173 34.60 121.28 10.19
N TYR A 174 33.81 121.62 9.16
CA TYR A 174 34.15 122.74 8.27
C TYR A 174 34.21 124.08 9.02
N ARG A 175 33.26 124.34 9.93
CA ARG A 175 33.21 125.58 10.72
C ARG A 175 34.37 125.68 11.72
N VAL A 176 34.75 124.57 12.34
CA VAL A 176 35.93 124.53 13.22
C VAL A 176 37.21 124.84 12.42
N THR A 177 37.35 124.26 11.23
CA THR A 177 38.48 124.52 10.32
C THR A 177 38.52 125.98 9.87
N GLU A 178 37.37 126.55 9.46
CA GLU A 178 37.27 127.96 9.03
C GLU A 178 37.68 128.94 10.13
N VAL A 179 37.22 128.72 11.37
CA VAL A 179 37.59 129.56 12.53
C VAL A 179 39.08 129.41 12.86
N ASN A 180 39.64 128.21 12.73
CA ASN A 180 41.08 127.99 12.90
C ASN A 180 41.92 128.67 11.81
N GLU A 181 41.49 128.63 10.55
CA GLU A 181 42.15 129.32 9.45
C GLU A 181 42.07 130.85 9.60
N LEU A 182 40.95 131.37 10.10
CA LEU A 182 40.81 132.78 10.43
C LEU A 182 41.78 133.20 11.54
N ALA A 183 41.94 132.37 12.57
CA ALA A 183 42.95 132.58 13.61
C ALA A 183 44.37 132.64 13.02
N ASP A 184 44.70 131.70 12.13
CA ASP A 184 46.02 131.62 11.50
C ASP A 184 46.31 132.83 10.60
N LYS A 185 45.33 133.28 9.81
CA LYS A 185 45.44 134.51 9.01
C LYS A 185 45.70 135.73 9.89
N LEU A 186 44.94 135.89 10.97
CA LEU A 186 45.12 137.02 11.90
C LEU A 186 46.51 137.04 12.53
N VAL A 187 47.05 135.87 12.89
CA VAL A 187 48.41 135.76 13.43
C VAL A 187 49.46 136.08 12.37
N LEU A 188 49.26 135.61 11.13
CA LEU A 188 50.20 135.82 10.01
C LEU A 188 50.25 137.29 9.57
N ASP A 189 49.12 137.98 9.60
CA ASP A 189 49.00 139.41 9.29
C ASP A 189 49.58 140.33 10.40
N GLY A 190 50.15 139.74 11.47
CA GLY A 190 50.84 140.48 12.53
C GLY A 190 49.88 141.20 13.49
N HIS A 191 48.71 140.62 13.75
CA HIS A 191 47.71 141.23 14.65
C HIS A 191 48.27 141.45 16.08
N PRO A 192 48.05 142.62 16.71
CA PRO A 192 48.62 142.94 18.02
C PRO A 192 48.23 141.97 19.15
N GLU A 193 46.99 141.46 19.11
CA GLU A 193 46.41 140.53 20.10
C GLU A 193 46.67 139.06 19.76
N ARG A 194 47.89 138.73 19.29
CA ARG A 194 48.27 137.37 18.86
C ARG A 194 48.03 136.30 19.93
N ASP A 195 48.39 136.57 21.18
CA ASP A 195 48.31 135.58 22.26
C ASP A 195 46.86 135.22 22.62
N VAL A 196 45.94 136.19 22.54
CA VAL A 196 44.50 135.96 22.76
C VAL A 196 43.91 135.09 21.65
N ILE A 197 44.30 135.34 20.40
CA ILE A 197 43.87 134.57 19.24
C ILE A 197 44.34 133.11 19.35
N LEU A 198 45.63 132.91 19.66
CA LEU A 198 46.19 131.56 19.82
C LEU A 198 45.55 130.79 20.96
N LYS A 199 45.35 131.42 22.13
CA LYS A 199 44.70 130.77 23.27
C LYS A 199 43.28 130.31 22.93
N ARG A 200 42.47 131.15 22.29
CA ARG A 200 41.10 130.79 21.89
C ARG A 200 41.07 129.71 20.80
N LYS A 201 42.05 129.71 19.90
CA LYS A 201 42.23 128.64 18.91
C LYS A 201 42.51 127.29 19.59
N GLU A 202 43.44 127.28 20.55
CA GLU A 202 43.79 126.07 21.33
C GLU A 202 42.59 125.52 22.10
N GLU A 203 41.86 126.37 22.84
CA GLU A 203 40.65 125.97 23.58
C GLU A 203 39.59 125.32 22.67
N LEU A 204 39.38 125.89 21.48
CA LEU A 204 38.45 125.36 20.48
C LEU A 204 38.90 123.98 19.95
N ILE A 205 40.18 123.83 19.63
CA ILE A 205 40.74 122.57 19.12
C ILE A 205 40.66 121.47 20.18
N GLU A 206 41.00 121.76 21.43
CA GLU A 206 40.92 120.79 22.53
C GLU A 206 39.47 120.33 22.77
N ALA A 207 38.51 121.25 22.78
CA ALA A 207 37.10 120.91 22.95
C ALA A 207 36.59 120.05 21.78
N TRP A 208 36.99 120.36 20.54
CA TRP A 208 36.66 119.58 19.36
C TRP A 208 37.24 118.16 19.41
N MET A 209 38.51 118.02 19.80
CA MET A 209 39.16 116.71 19.96
C MET A 209 38.51 115.86 21.05
N ARG A 210 38.14 116.47 22.18
CA ARG A 210 37.41 115.79 23.25
C ARG A 210 36.05 115.27 22.78
N LEU A 211 35.28 116.09 22.05
CA LEU A 211 34.00 115.66 21.49
C LEU A 211 34.18 114.49 20.50
N LYS A 212 35.22 114.51 19.65
CA LYS A 212 35.57 113.38 18.76
C LYS A 212 35.85 112.09 19.54
N GLN A 213 36.61 112.18 20.62
CA GLN A 213 36.90 111.01 21.44
C GLN A 213 35.65 110.45 22.12
N LEU A 214 34.82 111.31 22.71
CA LEU A 214 33.57 110.89 23.38
C LEU A 214 32.55 110.29 22.39
N ALA A 215 32.46 110.85 21.18
CA ALA A 215 31.67 110.29 20.11
C ALA A 215 32.14 108.87 19.74
N LEU A 216 33.45 108.66 19.58
CA LEU A 216 34.01 107.34 19.25
C LEU A 216 33.71 106.31 20.36
N MET A 217 33.90 106.69 21.63
CA MET A 217 33.56 105.81 22.77
C MET A 217 32.07 105.46 22.82
N ARG A 218 31.17 106.41 22.50
CA ARG A 218 29.74 106.13 22.44
C ARG A 218 29.40 105.18 21.28
N GLN A 219 30.04 105.35 20.13
CA GLN A 219 29.86 104.48 18.97
C GLN A 219 30.20 103.02 19.28
N GLU A 220 31.35 102.80 19.92
CA GLU A 220 31.80 101.45 20.32
C GLU A 220 30.81 100.80 21.31
N LYS A 221 30.32 101.55 22.30
CA LYS A 221 29.33 101.05 23.26
C LYS A 221 27.97 100.75 22.63
N LEU A 222 27.45 101.62 21.75
CA LEU A 222 26.20 101.37 21.03
C LEU A 222 26.30 100.20 20.06
N PHE A 223 27.47 99.99 19.44
CA PHE A 223 27.71 98.83 18.60
C PHE A 223 27.73 97.54 19.43
N GLY A 224 28.45 97.52 20.56
CA GLY A 224 28.47 96.38 21.47
C GLY A 224 27.10 96.02 22.05
N ALA A 225 26.32 97.03 22.45
CA ALA A 225 24.94 96.82 22.91
C ALA A 225 24.06 96.18 21.82
N HIS A 226 24.25 96.57 20.55
CA HIS A 226 23.51 95.98 19.43
C HIS A 226 23.90 94.52 19.18
N GLU A 227 25.20 94.19 19.22
CA GLU A 227 25.66 92.80 19.06
C GLU A 227 25.12 91.89 20.18
N ILE A 228 25.11 92.37 21.42
CA ILE A 228 24.58 91.63 22.58
C ILE A 228 23.06 91.43 22.47
N GLN A 229 22.30 92.48 22.11
CA GLN A 229 20.85 92.35 21.95
C GLN A 229 20.45 91.48 20.76
N ARG A 230 21.22 91.49 19.68
CA ARG A 230 21.04 90.56 18.56
C ARG A 230 21.24 89.11 19.00
N LEU A 231 22.29 88.83 19.79
CA LEU A 231 22.50 87.49 20.36
C LEU A 231 21.33 87.07 21.25
N ASN A 232 20.84 87.95 22.12
CA ASN A 232 19.69 87.66 22.98
C ASN A 232 18.42 87.35 22.17
N ARG A 233 18.17 88.09 21.10
CA ARG A 233 17.04 87.85 20.19
C ARG A 233 17.13 86.48 19.52
N ASP A 234 18.26 86.17 18.90
CA ASP A 234 18.50 84.88 18.26
C ASP A 234 18.43 83.72 19.27
N ALA A 235 18.90 83.95 20.50
CA ALA A 235 18.80 83.01 21.61
C ALA A 235 17.35 82.74 21.98
N ASP A 236 16.53 83.78 22.16
CA ASP A 236 15.11 83.64 22.50
C ASP A 236 14.31 82.95 21.39
N GLU A 237 14.60 83.26 20.12
CA GLU A 237 14.01 82.55 18.97
C GLU A 237 14.38 81.06 18.97
N THR A 238 15.64 80.74 19.30
CA THR A 238 16.11 79.35 19.41
C THR A 238 15.47 78.64 20.60
N VAL A 239 15.31 79.30 21.74
CA VAL A 239 14.61 78.76 22.92
C VAL A 239 13.13 78.50 22.60
N ALA A 240 12.47 79.40 21.87
CA ALA A 240 11.08 79.20 21.45
C ALA A 240 10.94 77.98 20.51
N TRP A 241 11.87 77.80 19.57
CA TRP A 241 11.89 76.62 18.69
C TRP A 241 12.17 75.32 19.46
N ILE A 242 13.09 75.35 20.43
CA ILE A 242 13.33 74.23 21.37
C ILE A 242 12.07 73.90 22.16
N ALA A 243 11.35 74.90 22.68
CA ALA A 243 10.12 74.70 23.43
C ALA A 243 9.00 74.07 22.59
N GLU A 244 8.86 74.48 21.32
CA GLU A 244 7.91 73.87 20.38
C GLU A 244 8.19 72.36 20.19
N LYS A 245 9.47 72.01 20.00
CA LYS A 245 9.88 70.60 19.83
C LYS A 245 9.79 69.81 21.15
N ASP A 246 9.98 70.45 22.30
CA ASP A 246 9.82 69.84 23.62
C ASP A 246 8.39 69.34 23.84
N VAL A 247 7.38 70.09 23.38
CA VAL A 247 5.96 69.69 23.46
C VAL A 247 5.71 68.40 22.66
N VAL A 248 6.27 68.29 21.46
CA VAL A 248 6.11 67.10 20.60
C VAL A 248 6.79 65.88 21.22
N LEU A 249 7.99 66.06 21.79
CA LEU A 249 8.76 64.98 22.42
C LEU A 249 8.20 64.53 23.77
N SER A 250 7.46 65.41 24.47
CA SER A 250 6.84 65.10 25.76
C SER A 250 5.50 64.35 25.62
N SER A 251 5.10 63.96 24.41
CA SER A 251 3.93 63.11 24.21
C SER A 251 4.19 61.68 24.71
N ASP A 252 3.20 61.08 25.38
CA ASP A 252 3.22 59.67 25.78
C ASP A 252 2.46 58.75 24.79
N ASP A 253 2.13 59.26 23.60
CA ASP A 253 1.56 58.42 22.53
C ASP A 253 2.69 57.67 21.80
N TYR A 254 2.74 56.36 22.03
CA TYR A 254 3.68 55.42 21.41
C TYR A 254 2.99 54.46 20.43
N GLY A 255 1.71 54.69 20.08
CA GLY A 255 0.95 53.85 19.14
C GLY A 255 0.26 52.64 19.81
N ARG A 256 -0.81 52.18 19.17
CA ARG A 256 -1.69 51.10 19.68
C ARG A 256 -1.73 49.85 18.80
N ASP A 257 -1.13 49.93 17.62
CA ASP A 257 -1.03 48.88 16.62
C ASP A 257 0.20 49.13 15.74
N LEU A 258 0.64 48.12 15.00
CA LEU A 258 1.87 48.20 14.19
C LEU A 258 1.87 49.40 13.21
N ALA A 259 0.73 49.70 12.58
CA ALA A 259 0.63 50.78 11.59
C ALA A 259 0.73 52.17 12.24
N THR A 260 0.09 52.37 13.39
CA THR A 260 0.15 53.62 14.15
C THR A 260 1.55 53.84 14.71
N VAL A 261 2.22 52.81 15.24
CA VAL A 261 3.61 52.92 15.73
C VAL A 261 4.58 53.30 14.60
N GLN A 262 4.51 52.63 13.45
CA GLN A 262 5.34 52.96 12.29
C GLN A 262 5.13 54.41 11.82
N THR A 263 3.90 54.90 11.88
CA THR A 263 3.59 56.30 11.53
C THR A 263 4.22 57.27 12.53
N LEU A 264 4.18 56.94 13.83
CA LEU A 264 4.82 57.74 14.87
C LEU A 264 6.35 57.71 14.79
N GLN A 265 6.96 56.58 14.46
CA GLN A 265 8.41 56.48 14.18
C GLN A 265 8.83 57.40 13.03
N ARG A 266 8.11 57.39 11.89
CA ARG A 266 8.39 58.31 10.77
C ARG A 266 8.23 59.78 11.15
N LYS A 267 7.22 60.11 11.96
CA LYS A 267 7.04 61.47 12.49
C LYS A 267 8.21 61.85 13.39
N HIS A 268 8.69 60.94 14.23
CA HIS A 268 9.82 61.15 15.11
C HIS A 268 11.15 61.31 14.35
N GLU A 269 11.37 60.55 13.28
CA GLU A 269 12.49 60.79 12.34
C GLU A 269 12.43 62.19 11.71
N GLY A 270 11.23 62.74 11.52
CA GLY A 270 11.03 64.14 11.14
C GLY A 270 11.53 65.10 12.22
N VAL A 271 11.15 64.86 13.47
CA VAL A 271 11.61 65.66 14.62
C VAL A 271 13.13 65.58 14.77
N GLU A 272 13.75 64.40 14.63
CA GLU A 272 15.21 64.26 14.71
C GLU A 272 15.96 65.04 13.62
N ARG A 273 15.39 65.18 12.42
CA ARG A 273 15.95 66.06 11.39
C ARG A 273 15.88 67.54 11.80
N ASP A 274 14.79 67.96 12.42
CA ASP A 274 14.66 69.32 12.96
C ASP A 274 15.64 69.55 14.12
N LEU A 275 15.88 68.53 14.95
CA LEU A 275 16.88 68.58 16.03
C LEU A 275 18.29 68.79 15.47
N ALA A 276 18.68 68.13 14.37
CA ALA A 276 19.99 68.35 13.76
C ALA A 276 20.20 69.83 13.36
N ALA A 277 19.17 70.49 12.82
CA ALA A 277 19.24 71.91 12.48
C ALA A 277 19.31 72.81 13.74
N LEU A 278 18.62 72.43 14.82
CA LEU A 278 18.72 73.10 16.12
C LEU A 278 20.12 72.95 16.74
N GLU A 279 20.77 71.78 16.60
CA GLU A 279 22.13 71.55 17.08
C GLU A 279 23.13 72.53 16.45
N ASP A 280 23.06 72.71 15.13
CA ASP A 280 23.89 73.66 14.39
C ASP A 280 23.64 75.11 14.84
N LYS A 281 22.38 75.49 15.08
CA LYS A 281 22.02 76.84 15.55
C LYS A 281 22.51 77.09 16.98
N VAL A 282 22.35 76.13 17.90
CA VAL A 282 22.84 76.21 19.28
C VAL A 282 24.38 76.32 19.30
N LEU A 283 25.07 75.56 18.46
CA LEU A 283 26.53 75.62 18.33
C LEU A 283 27.00 76.98 17.80
N THR A 284 26.34 77.50 16.77
CA THR A 284 26.65 78.84 16.21
C THR A 284 26.44 79.94 17.25
N LEU A 285 25.34 79.89 18.01
CA LEU A 285 25.08 80.85 19.09
C LEU A 285 26.07 80.73 20.24
N GLY A 286 26.51 79.50 20.57
CA GLY A 286 27.57 79.27 21.55
C GLY A 286 28.89 79.92 21.13
N GLN A 287 29.28 79.78 19.86
CA GLN A 287 30.49 80.41 19.31
C GLN A 287 30.39 81.93 19.28
N GLU A 288 29.23 82.49 18.91
CA GLU A 288 29.01 83.94 18.92
C GLU A 288 29.01 84.50 20.34
N ALA A 289 28.41 83.79 21.30
CA ALA A 289 28.48 84.14 22.72
C ALA A 289 29.93 84.15 23.24
N ASP A 290 30.73 83.12 22.91
CA ASP A 290 32.15 83.06 23.27
C ASP A 290 32.95 84.23 22.67
N ARG A 291 32.68 84.59 21.41
CA ARG A 291 33.30 85.75 20.75
C ARG A 291 32.93 87.06 21.46
N LEU A 292 31.64 87.28 21.74
CA LEU A 292 31.16 88.51 22.36
C LEU A 292 31.63 88.67 23.82
N CYS A 293 31.76 87.59 24.58
CA CYS A 293 32.41 87.62 25.90
C CYS A 293 33.86 88.12 25.83
N GLY A 294 34.59 87.80 24.75
CA GLY A 294 35.96 88.27 24.54
C GLY A 294 36.06 89.76 24.18
N ILE A 295 35.05 90.32 23.53
CA ILE A 295 35.01 91.72 23.06
C ILE A 295 34.35 92.64 24.10
N HIS A 296 33.39 92.13 24.88
CA HIS A 296 32.64 92.87 25.90
C HIS A 296 32.73 92.22 27.29
N PRO A 297 33.85 92.38 28.01
CA PRO A 297 34.05 91.75 29.32
C PRO A 297 33.01 92.15 30.36
N ASP A 298 32.54 93.41 30.33
CA ASP A 298 31.58 93.95 31.30
C ASP A 298 30.19 93.26 31.22
N HIS A 299 29.88 92.60 30.11
CA HIS A 299 28.62 91.88 29.88
C HIS A 299 28.80 90.35 29.77
N ALA A 300 30.01 89.84 29.99
CA ALA A 300 30.34 88.42 29.78
C ALA A 300 29.48 87.49 30.65
N ASP A 301 29.21 87.85 31.90
CA ASP A 301 28.37 87.03 32.80
C ASP A 301 26.94 86.89 32.28
N GLN A 302 26.35 87.96 31.73
CA GLN A 302 25.01 87.94 31.17
C GLN A 302 24.94 87.09 29.88
N ILE A 303 25.92 87.27 28.99
CA ILE A 303 26.03 86.51 27.74
C ILE A 303 26.21 85.02 28.03
N GLN A 304 27.08 84.68 28.98
CA GLN A 304 27.35 83.30 29.38
C GLN A 304 26.14 82.66 30.07
N ALA A 305 25.40 83.40 30.89
CA ALA A 305 24.16 82.92 31.49
C ALA A 305 23.12 82.56 30.41
N LYS A 306 22.96 83.42 29.39
CA LYS A 306 22.04 83.15 28.27
C LYS A 306 22.46 81.94 27.45
N ARG A 307 23.75 81.79 27.17
CA ARG A 307 24.29 80.57 26.53
C ARG A 307 24.02 79.32 27.36
N ALA A 308 24.29 79.36 28.66
CA ALA A 308 24.07 78.22 29.55
C ALA A 308 22.60 77.78 29.58
N GLU A 309 21.66 78.73 29.53
CA GLU A 309 20.22 78.46 29.41
C GLU A 309 19.89 77.66 28.14
N ILE A 310 20.34 78.13 26.97
CA ILE A 310 20.07 77.46 25.69
C ILE A 310 20.67 76.04 25.68
N VAL A 311 21.92 75.90 26.14
CA VAL A 311 22.61 74.60 26.21
C VAL A 311 21.86 73.63 27.13
N ALA A 312 21.41 74.09 28.30
CA ALA A 312 20.64 73.26 29.22
C ALA A 312 19.30 72.81 28.63
N TYR A 313 18.58 73.68 27.92
CA TYR A 313 17.35 73.31 27.23
C TYR A 313 17.59 72.35 26.06
N TRP A 314 18.68 72.54 25.32
CA TRP A 314 19.09 71.66 24.23
C TRP A 314 19.41 70.23 24.70
N GLU A 315 20.24 70.08 25.74
CA GLU A 315 20.58 68.76 26.28
C GLU A 315 19.34 68.01 26.81
N ARG A 316 18.45 68.72 27.51
CA ARG A 316 17.18 68.13 27.97
C ARG A 316 16.30 67.66 26.80
N LEU A 317 16.27 68.42 25.71
CA LEU A 317 15.51 68.06 24.51
C LEU A 317 16.09 66.81 23.83
N LYS A 318 17.43 66.71 23.78
CA LYS A 318 18.17 65.56 23.24
C LYS A 318 17.90 64.28 24.03
N ASP A 319 17.91 64.37 25.36
CA ASP A 319 17.57 63.23 26.22
C ASP A 319 16.13 62.76 26.01
N LYS A 320 15.16 63.70 25.95
CA LYS A 320 13.75 63.36 25.65
C LYS A 320 13.57 62.73 24.28
N ALA A 321 14.30 63.21 23.26
CA ALA A 321 14.25 62.64 21.92
C ALA A 321 14.72 61.18 21.93
N LYS A 322 15.85 60.92 22.59
CA LYS A 322 16.41 59.58 22.75
C LYS A 322 15.47 58.65 23.52
N GLU A 323 14.88 59.11 24.62
CA GLU A 323 13.92 58.33 25.41
C GLU A 323 12.67 57.99 24.57
N ARG A 324 12.14 58.97 23.82
CA ARG A 324 10.98 58.75 22.95
C ARG A 324 11.30 57.77 21.81
N ARG A 325 12.48 57.86 21.19
CA ARG A 325 12.96 56.88 20.19
C ARG A 325 12.95 55.46 20.77
N GLN A 326 13.54 55.29 21.95
CA GLN A 326 13.59 53.99 22.62
C GLN A 326 12.18 53.42 22.88
N LYS A 327 11.27 54.21 23.45
CA LYS A 327 9.89 53.75 23.72
C LYS A 327 9.10 53.44 22.45
N LEU A 328 9.31 54.20 21.37
CA LEU A 328 8.70 53.90 20.06
C LEU A 328 9.24 52.60 19.46
N ASP A 329 10.53 52.34 19.60
CA ASP A 329 11.15 51.10 19.12
C ASP A 329 10.69 49.87 19.94
N GLU A 330 10.58 50.01 21.26
CA GLU A 330 9.99 49.03 22.17
C GLU A 330 8.53 48.71 21.77
N SER A 331 7.68 49.73 21.63
CA SER A 331 6.31 49.61 21.15
C SER A 331 6.23 48.95 19.77
N TYR A 332 7.15 49.28 18.85
CA TYR A 332 7.19 48.67 17.52
C TYR A 332 7.47 47.18 17.58
N CYS A 333 8.46 46.77 18.39
CA CYS A 333 8.82 45.36 18.54
C CYS A 333 7.65 44.56 19.14
N LEU A 334 6.97 45.11 20.16
CA LEU A 334 5.78 44.49 20.73
C LEU A 334 4.66 44.34 19.71
N HIS A 335 4.28 45.41 19.02
CA HIS A 335 3.16 45.37 18.07
C HIS A 335 3.46 44.56 16.82
N ARG A 336 4.73 44.44 16.42
CA ARG A 336 5.18 43.50 15.40
C ARG A 336 4.93 42.06 15.84
N PHE A 337 5.42 41.70 17.03
CA PHE A 337 5.19 40.38 17.63
C PHE A 337 3.69 40.05 17.75
N LEU A 338 2.87 40.99 18.24
CA LEU A 338 1.42 40.79 18.38
C LEU A 338 0.69 40.68 17.03
N ALA A 339 1.19 41.33 15.97
CA ALA A 339 0.67 41.14 14.62
C ALA A 339 0.97 39.72 14.11
N ASP A 340 2.24 39.31 14.18
CA ASP A 340 2.67 37.98 13.72
C ASP A 340 1.99 36.85 14.52
N PHE A 341 1.81 37.04 15.84
CA PHE A 341 1.03 36.14 16.70
C PHE A 341 -0.42 35.99 16.23
N ARG A 342 -1.13 37.10 15.96
CA ARG A 342 -2.53 37.06 15.51
C ARG A 342 -2.68 36.36 14.18
N ASP A 343 -1.80 36.65 13.23
CA ASP A 343 -1.80 36.02 11.91
C ASP A 343 -1.61 34.51 12.02
N LEU A 344 -0.66 34.05 12.85
CA LEU A 344 -0.44 32.62 13.08
C LEU A 344 -1.62 31.94 13.77
N ILE A 345 -2.24 32.57 14.77
CA ILE A 345 -3.41 32.00 15.46
C ILE A 345 -4.63 31.91 14.53
N CYS A 346 -4.91 32.94 13.74
CA CYS A 346 -5.97 32.89 12.74
C CYS A 346 -5.74 31.75 11.75
N TRP A 347 -4.52 31.65 11.22
CA TRP A 347 -4.17 30.57 10.31
C TRP A 347 -4.26 29.17 10.95
N ILE A 348 -3.82 29.00 12.20
CA ILE A 348 -3.97 27.72 12.92
C ILE A 348 -5.45 27.33 12.99
N ASN A 349 -6.33 28.25 13.36
CA ASN A 349 -7.75 27.97 13.48
C ASN A 349 -8.38 27.59 12.13
N ASP A 350 -8.02 28.29 11.06
CA ASP A 350 -8.47 27.98 9.71
C ASP A 350 -7.98 26.59 9.26
N MET A 351 -6.70 26.26 9.51
CA MET A 351 -6.14 24.95 9.17
C MET A 351 -6.77 23.81 10.00
N LYS A 352 -7.04 24.03 11.29
CA LYS A 352 -7.80 23.08 12.12
C LYS A 352 -9.20 22.84 11.57
N ALA A 353 -9.88 23.89 11.11
CA ALA A 353 -11.20 23.77 10.51
C ALA A 353 -11.17 22.96 9.21
N ILE A 354 -10.16 23.18 8.35
CA ILE A 354 -9.97 22.41 7.11
C ILE A 354 -9.73 20.93 7.41
N ILE A 355 -8.79 20.61 8.30
CA ILE A 355 -8.48 19.21 8.67
C ILE A 355 -9.69 18.49 9.26
N SER A 356 -10.56 19.21 9.97
CA SER A 356 -11.75 18.65 10.62
C SER A 356 -12.97 18.49 9.69
N ALA A 357 -13.00 19.19 8.55
CA ALA A 357 -14.19 19.29 7.70
C ALA A 357 -14.42 18.07 6.80
N ASP A 358 -13.36 17.37 6.43
CA ASP A 358 -13.45 16.22 5.52
C ASP A 358 -14.22 15.05 6.16
N GLU A 359 -15.00 14.32 5.37
CA GLU A 359 -15.67 13.09 5.81
C GLU A 359 -14.84 11.85 5.43
N LEU A 360 -15.09 10.72 6.07
CA LEU A 360 -14.42 9.46 5.73
C LEU A 360 -14.90 8.93 4.36
N ALA A 361 -13.95 8.43 3.58
CA ALA A 361 -14.23 7.86 2.27
C ALA A 361 -14.98 6.52 2.35
N LYS A 362 -15.67 6.19 1.26
CA LYS A 362 -16.48 4.96 1.11
C LYS A 362 -15.90 3.98 0.10
N ASP A 363 -14.75 4.30 -0.46
CA ASP A 363 -13.99 3.48 -1.40
C ASP A 363 -12.49 3.76 -1.28
N VAL A 364 -11.69 2.90 -1.90
CA VAL A 364 -10.22 2.97 -1.84
C VAL A 364 -9.69 4.26 -2.48
N ALA A 365 -10.23 4.64 -3.64
CA ALA A 365 -9.78 5.83 -4.37
C ALA A 365 -10.06 7.13 -3.59
N GLY A 366 -11.21 7.22 -2.93
CA GLY A 366 -11.54 8.34 -2.05
C GLY A 366 -10.64 8.38 -0.81
N ALA A 367 -10.31 7.23 -0.22
CA ALA A 367 -9.40 7.17 0.92
C ALA A 367 -7.98 7.61 0.55
N GLU A 368 -7.48 7.19 -0.61
CA GLU A 368 -6.19 7.64 -1.16
C GLU A 368 -6.17 9.16 -1.37
N ALA A 369 -7.22 9.73 -1.97
CA ALA A 369 -7.32 11.17 -2.20
C ALA A 369 -7.36 11.98 -0.88
N LEU A 370 -8.02 11.47 0.16
CA LEU A 370 -8.01 12.09 1.48
C LEU A 370 -6.61 12.08 2.11
N ILE A 371 -5.87 10.96 2.00
CA ILE A 371 -4.50 10.87 2.50
C ILE A 371 -3.57 11.84 1.76
N GLU A 372 -3.68 11.91 0.43
CA GLU A 372 -2.88 12.83 -0.40
C GLU A 372 -3.13 14.29 0.02
N ARG A 373 -4.40 14.70 0.11
CA ARG A 373 -4.77 16.04 0.57
C ARG A 373 -4.32 16.33 1.99
N HIS A 374 -4.41 15.34 2.89
CA HIS A 374 -3.93 15.47 4.27
C HIS A 374 -2.41 15.69 4.34
N GLN A 375 -1.67 15.08 3.40
CA GLN A 375 -0.23 15.28 3.25
C GLN A 375 0.10 16.67 2.66
N GLU A 376 -0.73 17.21 1.77
CA GLU A 376 -0.61 18.62 1.33
C GLU A 376 -0.76 19.58 2.51
N HIS A 377 -1.77 19.35 3.38
CA HIS A 377 -1.95 20.15 4.60
C HIS A 377 -0.73 20.06 5.53
N LYS A 378 -0.06 18.90 5.61
CA LYS A 378 1.21 18.78 6.34
C LYS A 378 2.30 19.67 5.74
N GLY A 379 2.41 19.70 4.41
CA GLY A 379 3.33 20.58 3.70
C GLY A 379 3.08 22.06 4.01
N GLU A 380 1.82 22.49 4.08
CA GLU A 380 1.46 23.85 4.48
C GLU A 380 1.81 24.20 5.93
N ILE A 381 1.68 23.23 6.85
CA ILE A 381 2.11 23.36 8.25
C ILE A 381 3.63 23.52 8.33
N ASP A 382 4.37 22.66 7.64
CA ASP A 382 5.83 22.66 7.67
C ASP A 382 6.43 23.93 7.04
N ALA A 383 5.82 24.45 5.97
CA ALA A 383 6.24 25.70 5.34
C ALA A 383 6.13 26.92 6.26
N ARG A 384 5.32 26.85 7.33
CA ARG A 384 5.15 27.91 8.33
C ARG A 384 6.02 27.75 9.57
N GLU A 385 6.81 26.69 9.66
CA GLU A 385 7.69 26.44 10.81
C GLU A 385 8.63 27.62 11.09
N ASP A 386 9.19 28.21 10.03
CA ASP A 386 10.06 29.38 10.15
C ASP A 386 9.32 30.59 10.72
N SER A 387 8.06 30.82 10.33
CA SER A 387 7.23 31.90 10.89
C SER A 387 6.95 31.68 12.38
N PHE A 388 6.62 30.45 12.79
CA PHE A 388 6.47 30.12 14.21
C PHE A 388 7.75 30.38 15.01
N ARG A 389 8.90 29.96 14.47
CA ARG A 389 10.21 30.16 15.09
C ARG A 389 10.54 31.64 15.22
N CYS A 390 10.42 32.42 14.15
CA CYS A 390 10.72 33.85 14.17
C CYS A 390 9.82 34.62 15.15
N THR A 391 8.52 34.33 15.20
CA THR A 391 7.61 34.96 16.17
C THR A 391 7.97 34.58 17.61
N ALA A 392 8.31 33.31 17.85
CA ALA A 392 8.75 32.86 19.17
C ALA A 392 10.06 33.52 19.62
N GLU A 393 11.05 33.61 18.72
CA GLU A 393 12.31 34.31 18.95
C GLU A 393 12.10 35.80 19.21
N ALA A 394 11.24 36.46 18.43
CA ALA A 394 10.90 37.87 18.65
C ALA A 394 10.27 38.11 20.03
N GLY A 395 9.35 37.24 20.45
CA GLY A 395 8.78 37.28 21.81
C GLY A 395 9.83 37.01 22.88
N GLN A 396 10.72 36.04 22.69
CA GLN A 396 11.78 35.71 23.64
C GLN A 396 12.76 36.87 23.84
N VAL A 397 13.15 37.55 22.76
CA VAL A 397 13.99 38.75 22.81
C VAL A 397 13.32 39.89 23.60
N LEU A 398 11.99 40.05 23.49
CA LEU A 398 11.25 41.03 24.30
C LEU A 398 11.29 40.68 25.80
N LEU A 399 11.23 39.39 26.15
CA LEU A 399 11.35 38.93 27.54
C LEU A 399 12.75 39.15 28.11
N GLU A 400 13.79 38.84 27.33
CA GLU A 400 15.20 39.01 27.72
C GLU A 400 15.57 40.48 27.98
N ARG A 401 14.88 41.40 27.31
CA ARG A 401 15.05 42.86 27.48
C ARG A 401 14.20 43.46 28.59
N GLU A 402 13.50 42.64 29.37
CA GLU A 402 12.59 43.10 30.45
C GLU A 402 11.55 44.13 29.95
N HIS A 403 11.00 43.90 28.75
CA HIS A 403 10.03 44.81 28.13
C HIS A 403 8.81 45.05 29.03
N TYR A 404 8.24 46.26 29.03
CA TYR A 404 7.13 46.64 29.93
C TYR A 404 5.88 45.73 29.83
N ALA A 405 5.71 45.07 28.67
CA ALA A 405 4.62 44.12 28.39
C ALA A 405 5.04 42.65 28.49
N ALA A 406 6.10 42.32 29.23
CA ALA A 406 6.65 40.97 29.31
C ALA A 406 5.61 39.89 29.69
N GLU A 407 4.71 40.17 30.63
CA GLU A 407 3.67 39.21 31.02
C GLU A 407 2.69 38.90 29.87
N GLU A 408 2.29 39.91 29.08
CA GLU A 408 1.45 39.71 27.90
C GLU A 408 2.19 38.89 26.84
N VAL A 409 3.45 39.22 26.54
CA VAL A 409 4.28 38.49 25.59
C VAL A 409 4.42 37.03 25.99
N LYS A 410 4.69 36.77 27.27
CA LYS A 410 4.81 35.42 27.82
C LYS A 410 3.51 34.63 27.68
N GLU A 411 2.36 35.23 27.98
CA GLU A 411 1.05 34.61 27.77
C GLU A 411 0.85 34.23 26.29
N LYS A 412 1.14 35.16 25.36
CA LYS A 412 0.96 34.90 23.92
C LYS A 412 1.91 33.82 23.40
N LEU A 413 3.15 33.77 23.87
CA LEU A 413 4.08 32.69 23.53
C LEU A 413 3.58 31.31 23.97
N VAL A 414 3.04 31.22 25.20
CA VAL A 414 2.45 29.96 25.70
C VAL A 414 1.25 29.55 24.86
N ILE A 415 0.34 30.49 24.54
CA ILE A 415 -0.82 30.22 23.70
C ILE A 415 -0.39 29.74 22.31
N LEU A 416 0.59 30.42 21.68
CA LEU A 416 1.08 30.04 20.35
C LEU A 416 1.67 28.62 20.35
N ALA A 417 2.46 28.29 21.37
CA ALA A 417 3.06 26.96 21.51
C ALA A 417 1.99 25.87 21.74
N SER A 418 0.98 26.14 22.58
CA SER A 418 -0.10 25.19 22.82
C SER A 418 -0.99 25.00 21.58
N GLU A 419 -1.31 26.07 20.86
CA GLU A 419 -2.15 26.01 19.66
C GLU A 419 -1.43 25.29 18.52
N LYS A 420 -0.13 25.53 18.32
CA LYS A 420 0.72 24.77 17.39
C LYS A 420 0.74 23.28 17.72
N THR A 421 0.95 22.93 18.99
CA THR A 421 0.96 21.53 19.44
C THR A 421 -0.41 20.87 19.21
N SER A 422 -1.50 21.59 19.50
CA SER A 422 -2.86 21.10 19.26
C SER A 422 -3.16 20.89 17.78
N LEU A 423 -2.68 21.76 16.88
CA LEU A 423 -2.81 21.57 15.43
C LEU A 423 -2.08 20.30 14.96
N LEU A 424 -0.84 20.08 15.44
CA LEU A 424 -0.07 18.87 15.11
C LEU A 424 -0.73 17.60 15.64
N SER A 425 -1.29 17.63 16.86
CA SER A 425 -2.06 16.50 17.42
C SER A 425 -3.28 16.19 16.58
N LEU A 426 -4.07 17.21 16.22
CA LEU A 426 -5.25 17.03 15.37
C LEU A 426 -4.88 16.44 14.00
N TRP A 427 -3.80 16.93 13.39
CA TRP A 427 -3.31 16.39 12.12
C TRP A 427 -2.91 14.91 12.26
N GLU A 428 -2.22 14.53 13.33
CA GLU A 428 -1.78 13.15 13.56
C GLU A 428 -2.95 12.21 13.87
N GLU A 429 -3.90 12.63 14.72
CA GLU A 429 -5.14 11.91 14.99
C GLU A 429 -5.92 11.66 13.69
N ARG A 430 -5.98 12.67 12.82
CA ARG A 430 -6.66 12.56 11.53
C ARG A 430 -5.89 11.68 10.54
N ARG A 431 -4.56 11.68 10.55
CA ARG A 431 -3.71 10.78 9.75
C ARG A 431 -4.02 9.33 10.08
N ILE A 432 -4.00 8.98 11.36
CA ILE A 432 -4.32 7.63 11.83
C ILE A 432 -5.73 7.23 11.39
N LEU A 433 -6.70 8.13 11.51
CA LEU A 433 -8.08 7.84 11.09
C LEU A 433 -8.21 7.60 9.58
N TYR A 434 -7.49 8.35 8.74
CA TYR A 434 -7.48 8.13 7.28
C TYR A 434 -6.75 6.86 6.87
N GLU A 435 -5.65 6.51 7.53
CA GLU A 435 -4.97 5.23 7.33
C GLU A 435 -5.88 4.06 7.71
N GLN A 436 -6.55 4.15 8.86
CA GLN A 436 -7.58 3.18 9.24
C GLN A 436 -8.70 3.13 8.19
N CYS A 437 -9.19 4.27 7.72
CA CYS A 437 -10.22 4.30 6.67
C CYS A 437 -9.76 3.58 5.40
N MET A 438 -8.53 3.81 4.94
CA MET A 438 -7.94 3.13 3.80
C MET A 438 -7.87 1.61 4.01
N ASP A 439 -7.37 1.17 5.16
CA ASP A 439 -7.30 -0.25 5.51
C ASP A 439 -8.68 -0.91 5.51
N LEU A 440 -9.71 -0.22 6.03
CA LEU A 440 -11.10 -0.69 6.00
C LEU A 440 -11.63 -0.84 4.57
N GLN A 441 -11.37 0.14 3.69
CA GLN A 441 -11.83 0.07 2.30
C GLN A 441 -11.11 -1.02 1.50
N LEU A 442 -9.82 -1.26 1.77
CA LEU A 442 -9.09 -2.40 1.23
C LEU A 442 -9.70 -3.72 1.71
N PHE A 443 -10.01 -3.83 3.01
CA PHE A 443 -10.66 -5.02 3.58
C PHE A 443 -12.04 -5.27 2.94
N TYR A 444 -12.87 -4.24 2.76
CA TYR A 444 -14.17 -4.37 2.11
C TYR A 444 -14.06 -4.82 0.65
N ARG A 445 -13.16 -4.22 -0.12
CA ARG A 445 -12.91 -4.62 -1.50
C ARG A 445 -12.48 -6.09 -1.59
N ASP A 446 -11.54 -6.50 -0.74
CA ASP A 446 -10.95 -7.84 -0.82
C ASP A 446 -11.90 -8.92 -0.28
N THR A 447 -12.71 -8.60 0.75
CA THR A 447 -13.79 -9.49 1.20
C THR A 447 -14.88 -9.67 0.14
N GLU A 448 -15.27 -8.62 -0.58
CA GLU A 448 -16.23 -8.74 -1.69
C GLU A 448 -15.70 -9.61 -2.85
N GLN A 449 -14.40 -9.50 -3.16
CA GLN A 449 -13.76 -10.37 -4.14
C GLN A 449 -13.75 -11.83 -3.67
N ALA A 450 -13.46 -12.09 -2.39
CA ALA A 450 -13.52 -13.41 -1.80
C ALA A 450 -14.94 -13.99 -1.84
N ASP A 451 -15.96 -13.18 -1.52
CA ASP A 451 -17.37 -13.57 -1.58
C ASP A 451 -17.81 -13.94 -3.00
N THR A 452 -17.41 -13.15 -3.99
CA THR A 452 -17.70 -13.42 -5.41
C THR A 452 -17.04 -14.72 -5.87
N TRP A 453 -15.82 -15.00 -5.39
CA TRP A 453 -15.12 -16.25 -5.69
C TRP A 453 -15.78 -17.46 -5.01
N MET A 454 -16.15 -17.35 -3.73
CA MET A 454 -16.84 -18.42 -3.00
C MET A 454 -18.20 -18.75 -3.63
N ALA A 455 -18.98 -17.75 -4.05
CA ALA A 455 -20.25 -17.98 -4.74
C ALA A 455 -20.10 -18.85 -6.00
N LYS A 456 -19.01 -18.69 -6.75
CA LYS A 456 -18.71 -19.53 -7.92
C LYS A 456 -18.38 -20.97 -7.52
N GLN A 457 -17.69 -21.19 -6.41
CA GLN A 457 -17.35 -22.52 -5.91
C GLN A 457 -18.59 -23.23 -5.34
N GLU A 458 -19.44 -22.51 -4.61
CA GLU A 458 -20.73 -23.03 -4.13
C GLU A 458 -21.62 -23.47 -5.29
N ALA A 459 -21.65 -22.69 -6.38
CA ALA A 459 -22.39 -23.06 -7.59
C ALA A 459 -21.84 -24.33 -8.27
N PHE A 460 -20.52 -24.56 -8.21
CA PHE A 460 -19.92 -25.81 -8.69
C PHE A 460 -20.34 -27.01 -7.83
N LEU A 461 -20.31 -26.86 -6.50
CA LEU A 461 -20.68 -27.91 -5.54
C LEU A 461 -22.18 -28.19 -5.48
N ALA A 462 -23.03 -27.28 -5.95
CA ALA A 462 -24.46 -27.49 -6.09
C ALA A 462 -24.83 -28.48 -7.21
N ASN A 463 -23.86 -29.00 -7.97
CA ASN A 463 -24.10 -30.05 -8.95
C ASN A 463 -24.21 -31.43 -8.27
N ASP A 464 -25.39 -32.02 -8.34
CA ASP A 464 -25.71 -33.33 -7.75
C ASP A 464 -25.42 -34.54 -8.67
N ASP A 465 -24.83 -34.34 -9.86
CA ASP A 465 -24.55 -35.41 -10.83
C ASP A 465 -23.55 -36.45 -10.29
N LEU A 466 -23.98 -37.69 -10.06
CA LEU A 466 -23.14 -38.76 -9.52
C LEU A 466 -22.53 -39.67 -10.58
N GLY A 467 -22.83 -39.45 -11.86
CA GLY A 467 -22.46 -40.34 -12.97
C GLY A 467 -23.26 -41.64 -12.98
N ASP A 468 -23.42 -42.21 -14.18
CA ASP A 468 -24.23 -43.41 -14.43
C ASP A 468 -23.42 -44.65 -14.84
N SER A 469 -22.09 -44.50 -14.90
CA SER A 469 -21.13 -45.52 -15.34
C SER A 469 -19.78 -45.28 -14.69
N LEU A 470 -18.95 -46.32 -14.56
CA LEU A 470 -17.64 -46.22 -13.90
C LEU A 470 -16.77 -45.09 -14.50
N ASP A 471 -16.68 -45.04 -15.84
CA ASP A 471 -15.91 -44.00 -16.56
C ASP A 471 -16.45 -42.58 -16.27
N SER A 472 -17.78 -42.42 -16.19
CA SER A 472 -18.39 -41.13 -15.88
C SER A 472 -18.09 -40.70 -14.44
N VAL A 473 -18.13 -41.62 -13.47
CA VAL A 473 -17.82 -41.29 -12.07
C VAL A 473 -16.33 -40.97 -11.90
N GLU A 474 -15.43 -41.71 -12.54
CA GLU A 474 -14.00 -41.42 -12.52
C GLU A 474 -13.69 -40.03 -13.09
N ALA A 475 -14.35 -39.64 -14.19
CA ALA A 475 -14.21 -38.31 -14.76
C ALA A 475 -14.71 -37.20 -13.81
N LEU A 476 -15.83 -37.44 -13.11
CA LEU A 476 -16.37 -36.52 -12.10
C LEU A 476 -15.45 -36.42 -10.87
N ILE A 477 -14.91 -37.53 -10.39
CA ILE A 477 -13.91 -37.58 -9.31
C ILE A 477 -12.69 -36.75 -9.70
N LYS A 478 -12.14 -36.96 -10.89
CA LYS A 478 -10.99 -36.20 -11.37
C LYS A 478 -11.28 -34.69 -11.47
N LYS A 479 -12.46 -34.33 -11.96
CA LYS A 479 -12.92 -32.93 -12.03
C LYS A 479 -13.07 -32.31 -10.63
N HIS A 480 -13.53 -33.09 -9.65
CA HIS A 480 -13.63 -32.67 -8.26
C HIS A 480 -12.25 -32.54 -7.60
N GLU A 481 -11.31 -33.45 -7.88
CA GLU A 481 -9.91 -33.32 -7.42
C GLU A 481 -9.23 -32.06 -7.97
N ASP A 482 -9.46 -31.72 -9.23
CA ASP A 482 -8.92 -30.48 -9.82
C ASP A 482 -9.58 -29.23 -9.21
N PHE A 483 -10.87 -29.31 -8.88
CA PHE A 483 -11.57 -28.29 -8.09
C PHE A 483 -10.94 -28.13 -6.69
N GLU A 484 -10.68 -29.22 -5.96
CA GLU A 484 -10.07 -29.18 -4.63
C GLU A 484 -8.65 -28.62 -4.65
N LYS A 485 -7.85 -28.93 -5.68
CA LYS A 485 -6.53 -28.28 -5.88
C LYS A 485 -6.68 -26.77 -6.09
N SER A 486 -7.66 -26.34 -6.89
CA SER A 486 -7.93 -24.90 -7.09
C SER A 486 -8.43 -24.23 -5.81
N LEU A 487 -9.23 -24.94 -5.00
CA LEU A 487 -9.74 -24.46 -3.72
C LEU A 487 -8.57 -24.27 -2.74
N ALA A 488 -7.69 -25.26 -2.61
CA ALA A 488 -6.50 -25.22 -1.78
C ALA A 488 -5.51 -24.13 -2.21
N ALA A 489 -5.32 -23.89 -3.52
CA ALA A 489 -4.43 -22.84 -4.00
C ALA A 489 -4.88 -21.42 -3.62
N GLN A 490 -6.19 -21.20 -3.45
CA GLN A 490 -6.75 -19.90 -3.08
C GLN A 490 -6.90 -19.73 -1.57
N GLU A 491 -6.71 -20.80 -0.79
CA GLU A 491 -6.80 -20.82 0.68
C GLU A 491 -5.91 -19.74 1.32
N GLU A 492 -4.69 -19.57 0.80
CA GLU A 492 -3.75 -18.55 1.26
C GLU A 492 -4.33 -17.12 1.17
N LYS A 493 -5.24 -16.85 0.24
CA LYS A 493 -5.89 -15.52 0.15
C LYS A 493 -6.91 -15.31 1.26
N ILE A 494 -7.68 -16.33 1.61
CA ILE A 494 -8.63 -16.23 2.74
C ILE A 494 -7.87 -16.11 4.05
N LYS A 495 -6.77 -16.85 4.21
CA LYS A 495 -5.87 -16.72 5.36
C LYS A 495 -5.24 -15.33 5.46
N ALA A 496 -4.79 -14.76 4.34
CA ALA A 496 -4.29 -13.39 4.32
C ALA A 496 -5.36 -12.36 4.73
N LEU A 497 -6.62 -12.55 4.30
CA LEU A 497 -7.75 -11.72 4.75
C LEU A 497 -8.05 -11.88 6.24
N ASP A 498 -7.95 -13.10 6.76
CA ASP A 498 -8.12 -13.41 8.18
C ASP A 498 -7.06 -12.73 9.04
N GLU A 499 -5.79 -12.82 8.63
CA GLU A 499 -4.66 -12.15 9.28
C GLU A 499 -4.79 -10.62 9.21
N PHE A 500 -5.21 -10.09 8.06
CA PHE A 500 -5.44 -8.65 7.90
C PHE A 500 -6.57 -8.16 8.82
N ALA A 501 -7.72 -8.84 8.83
CA ALA A 501 -8.82 -8.52 9.73
C ALA A 501 -8.41 -8.61 11.21
N THR A 502 -7.63 -9.62 11.58
CA THR A 502 -7.11 -9.79 12.95
C THR A 502 -6.23 -8.61 13.35
N LYS A 503 -5.32 -8.16 12.47
CA LYS A 503 -4.48 -6.97 12.71
C LYS A 503 -5.32 -5.71 12.91
N LEU A 504 -6.38 -5.52 12.14
CA LEU A 504 -7.28 -4.36 12.32
C LEU A 504 -7.98 -4.41 13.69
N ILE A 505 -8.48 -5.58 14.09
CA ILE A 505 -9.16 -5.75 15.37
C ILE A 505 -8.20 -5.54 16.55
N GLU A 506 -7.03 -6.19 16.54
CA GLU A 506 -6.01 -6.06 17.58
C GLU A 506 -5.44 -4.63 17.65
N GLY A 507 -5.35 -3.95 16.50
CA GLY A 507 -4.95 -2.56 16.38
C GLY A 507 -5.98 -1.54 16.86
N GLN A 508 -7.11 -1.98 17.43
CA GLN A 508 -8.21 -1.12 17.90
C GLN A 508 -8.74 -0.19 16.79
N HIS A 509 -8.84 -0.72 15.58
CA HIS A 509 -9.41 0.00 14.44
C HIS A 509 -10.82 0.52 14.77
N TYR A 510 -11.18 1.73 14.33
CA TYR A 510 -12.47 2.36 14.68
C TYR A 510 -13.70 1.53 14.27
N ALA A 511 -13.58 0.70 13.23
CA ALA A 511 -14.59 -0.23 12.73
C ALA A 511 -14.31 -1.71 13.09
N ALA A 512 -13.59 -1.98 14.18
CA ALA A 512 -13.18 -3.35 14.56
C ALA A 512 -14.36 -4.32 14.69
N ASP A 513 -15.51 -3.88 15.21
CA ASP A 513 -16.70 -4.73 15.37
C ASP A 513 -17.27 -5.18 14.00
N ASP A 514 -17.38 -4.26 13.05
CA ASP A 514 -17.84 -4.56 11.68
C ASP A 514 -16.87 -5.50 10.96
N VAL A 515 -15.57 -5.26 11.11
CA VAL A 515 -14.50 -6.12 10.58
C VAL A 515 -14.59 -7.52 11.19
N ALA A 516 -14.78 -7.62 12.51
CA ALA A 516 -14.92 -8.89 13.22
C ALA A 516 -16.15 -9.68 12.74
N GLN A 517 -17.30 -9.02 12.56
CA GLN A 517 -18.50 -9.66 12.05
C GLN A 517 -18.31 -10.21 10.63
N ARG A 518 -17.77 -9.39 9.71
CA ARG A 518 -17.51 -9.83 8.32
C ARG A 518 -16.49 -10.95 8.25
N ARG A 519 -15.42 -10.86 9.05
CA ARG A 519 -14.41 -11.92 9.20
C ARG A 519 -15.07 -13.23 9.64
N ALA A 520 -15.91 -13.20 10.67
CA ALA A 520 -16.61 -14.39 11.16
C ALA A 520 -17.51 -15.00 10.07
N MET A 521 -18.26 -14.18 9.34
CA MET A 521 -19.10 -14.64 8.22
C MET A 521 -18.26 -15.29 7.10
N LEU A 522 -17.12 -14.70 6.75
CA LEU A 522 -16.21 -15.22 5.73
C LEU A 522 -15.65 -16.59 6.14
N LEU A 523 -15.19 -16.72 7.40
CA LEU A 523 -14.63 -17.97 7.93
C LEU A 523 -15.68 -19.07 8.06
N GLU A 524 -16.89 -18.73 8.50
CA GLU A 524 -18.00 -19.69 8.58
C GLU A 524 -18.37 -20.19 7.18
N ARG A 525 -18.51 -19.27 6.21
CA ARG A 525 -18.81 -19.63 4.82
C ARG A 525 -17.73 -20.51 4.21
N ARG A 526 -16.45 -20.23 4.50
CA ARG A 526 -15.32 -21.10 4.14
C ARG A 526 -15.45 -22.49 4.75
N SER A 527 -15.77 -22.59 6.05
CA SER A 527 -15.95 -23.87 6.74
C SER A 527 -17.04 -24.71 6.07
N VAL A 528 -18.19 -24.11 5.80
CA VAL A 528 -19.31 -24.76 5.10
C VAL A 528 -18.92 -25.19 3.68
N LEU A 529 -18.14 -24.38 2.96
CA LEU A 529 -17.67 -24.71 1.61
C LEU A 529 -16.75 -25.94 1.62
N LEU A 530 -15.80 -26.00 2.56
CA LEU A 530 -14.90 -27.14 2.74
C LEU A 530 -15.67 -28.41 3.13
N GLU A 531 -16.65 -28.28 4.03
CA GLU A 531 -17.51 -29.40 4.42
C GLU A 531 -18.31 -29.93 3.22
N LYS A 532 -18.94 -29.05 2.44
CA LYS A 532 -19.66 -29.44 1.21
C LYS A 532 -18.74 -30.10 0.18
N SER A 533 -17.50 -29.62 0.02
CA SER A 533 -16.51 -30.25 -0.86
C SER A 533 -16.20 -31.68 -0.40
N SER A 534 -15.97 -31.87 0.91
CA SER A 534 -15.72 -33.18 1.50
C SER A 534 -16.91 -34.12 1.36
N GLN A 535 -18.13 -33.62 1.59
CA GLN A 535 -19.36 -34.40 1.40
C GLN A 535 -19.52 -34.83 -0.07
N ARG A 536 -19.22 -33.91 -1.01
CA ARG A 536 -19.27 -34.21 -2.44
C ARG A 536 -18.24 -35.25 -2.87
N ARG A 537 -17.03 -35.20 -2.30
CA ARG A 537 -15.99 -36.22 -2.51
C ARG A 537 -16.47 -37.59 -2.04
N ALA A 538 -16.99 -37.67 -0.82
CA ALA A 538 -17.46 -38.91 -0.22
C ALA A 538 -18.58 -39.55 -1.06
N ILE A 539 -19.59 -38.76 -1.47
CA ILE A 539 -20.71 -39.32 -2.27
C ILE A 539 -20.29 -39.72 -3.69
N LEU A 540 -19.28 -39.08 -4.29
CA LEU A 540 -18.68 -39.51 -5.56
C LEU A 540 -17.91 -40.83 -5.41
N GLU A 541 -17.18 -41.01 -4.30
CA GLU A 541 -16.49 -42.28 -3.99
C GLU A 541 -17.49 -43.41 -3.74
N ASP A 542 -18.59 -43.13 -3.04
CA ASP A 542 -19.71 -44.06 -2.88
C ASP A 542 -20.31 -44.42 -4.25
N SER A 543 -20.59 -43.43 -5.11
CA SER A 543 -21.04 -43.68 -6.48
C SER A 543 -20.07 -44.57 -7.27
N TYR A 544 -18.76 -44.36 -7.13
CA TYR A 544 -17.75 -45.18 -7.78
C TYR A 544 -17.83 -46.65 -7.31
N ARG A 545 -17.96 -46.86 -5.99
CA ARG A 545 -18.13 -48.21 -5.42
C ARG A 545 -19.41 -48.88 -5.91
N LEU A 546 -20.51 -48.14 -6.00
CA LEU A 546 -21.77 -48.65 -6.56
C LEU A 546 -21.58 -49.10 -8.01
N GLN A 547 -21.01 -48.25 -8.87
CA GLN A 547 -20.82 -48.58 -10.29
C GLN A 547 -19.87 -49.76 -10.49
N GLN A 548 -18.83 -49.88 -9.66
CA GLN A 548 -17.94 -51.04 -9.66
C GLN A 548 -18.70 -52.32 -9.26
N PHE A 549 -19.50 -52.27 -8.19
CA PHE A 549 -20.35 -53.38 -7.75
C PHE A 549 -21.39 -53.79 -8.81
N GLU A 550 -22.02 -52.82 -9.49
CA GLU A 550 -22.96 -53.11 -10.57
C GLU A 550 -22.29 -53.84 -11.73
N ARG A 551 -21.10 -53.39 -12.14
CA ARG A 551 -20.29 -54.06 -13.17
C ARG A 551 -19.98 -55.51 -12.79
N ASP A 552 -19.53 -55.75 -11.56
CA ASP A 552 -19.17 -57.09 -11.09
C ASP A 552 -20.39 -58.03 -11.03
N CYS A 553 -21.55 -57.49 -10.64
CA CYS A 553 -22.84 -58.17 -10.73
C CYS A 553 -23.21 -58.51 -12.18
N ASP A 554 -23.12 -57.57 -13.11
CA ASP A 554 -23.48 -57.80 -14.52
C ASP A 554 -22.54 -58.82 -15.20
N GLU A 555 -21.24 -58.76 -14.94
CA GLU A 555 -20.28 -59.75 -15.41
C GLU A 555 -20.60 -61.16 -14.87
N THR A 556 -20.90 -61.26 -13.57
CA THR A 556 -21.23 -62.53 -12.92
C THR A 556 -22.55 -63.09 -13.42
N LYS A 557 -23.57 -62.23 -13.57
CA LYS A 557 -24.85 -62.58 -14.20
C LYS A 557 -24.66 -63.09 -15.62
N GLY A 558 -23.83 -62.42 -16.42
CA GLY A 558 -23.46 -62.86 -17.77
C GLY A 558 -22.87 -64.27 -17.78
N TRP A 559 -21.90 -64.52 -16.90
CA TRP A 559 -21.28 -65.83 -16.74
C TRP A 559 -22.28 -66.90 -16.28
N ILE A 560 -23.11 -66.63 -15.26
CA ILE A 560 -24.13 -67.58 -14.77
C ILE A 560 -25.09 -67.95 -15.89
N ASN A 561 -25.59 -66.96 -16.64
CA ASN A 561 -26.51 -67.20 -17.76
C ASN A 561 -25.89 -68.05 -18.87
N GLU A 562 -24.60 -67.89 -19.16
CA GLU A 562 -23.89 -68.74 -20.10
C GLU A 562 -23.79 -70.18 -19.58
N LYS A 563 -23.39 -70.36 -18.33
CA LYS A 563 -23.26 -71.69 -17.70
C LYS A 563 -24.61 -72.40 -17.54
N LEU A 564 -25.69 -71.64 -17.32
CA LEU A 564 -27.04 -72.18 -17.19
C LEU A 564 -27.50 -72.90 -18.47
N LYS A 565 -27.06 -72.45 -19.65
CA LYS A 565 -27.31 -73.14 -20.92
C LYS A 565 -26.66 -74.52 -20.97
N PHE A 566 -25.46 -74.67 -20.39
CA PHE A 566 -24.80 -75.98 -20.30
C PHE A 566 -25.48 -76.87 -19.25
N ALA A 567 -25.90 -76.30 -18.11
CA ALA A 567 -26.56 -77.07 -17.05
C ALA A 567 -27.96 -77.57 -17.44
N THR A 568 -28.63 -76.92 -18.40
CA THR A 568 -30.01 -77.26 -18.81
C THR A 568 -30.10 -78.05 -20.11
N ASP A 569 -28.98 -78.39 -20.75
CA ASP A 569 -29.01 -79.22 -21.95
C ASP A 569 -29.40 -80.69 -21.64
N ASP A 570 -30.12 -81.32 -22.58
CA ASP A 570 -30.57 -82.72 -22.46
C ASP A 570 -29.56 -83.73 -23.02
N SER A 571 -28.26 -83.43 -22.98
CA SER A 571 -27.21 -84.28 -23.57
C SER A 571 -27.10 -85.69 -22.97
N TYR A 572 -27.71 -85.92 -21.80
CA TYR A 572 -27.80 -87.20 -21.11
C TYR A 572 -28.74 -88.22 -21.79
N LEU A 573 -29.62 -87.78 -22.68
CA LEU A 573 -30.53 -88.66 -23.43
C LEU A 573 -29.83 -89.44 -24.55
N ASP A 574 -28.65 -89.00 -25.00
CA ASP A 574 -27.86 -89.70 -26.01
C ASP A 574 -26.84 -90.65 -25.33
N PRO A 575 -26.96 -91.98 -25.51
CA PRO A 575 -26.12 -92.98 -24.85
C PRO A 575 -24.67 -93.05 -25.39
N THR A 576 -24.36 -92.31 -26.46
CA THR A 576 -23.04 -92.30 -27.07
C THR A 576 -22.03 -91.57 -26.19
N ASN A 577 -20.90 -92.23 -25.88
CA ASN A 577 -19.81 -91.67 -25.05
C ASN A 577 -20.29 -91.12 -23.68
N LEU A 578 -21.21 -91.83 -23.03
CA LEU A 578 -21.81 -91.39 -21.77
C LEU A 578 -20.79 -91.16 -20.65
N ASN A 579 -19.77 -92.02 -20.55
CA ASN A 579 -18.69 -91.84 -19.58
C ASN A 579 -17.91 -90.53 -19.80
N GLY A 580 -17.68 -90.14 -21.06
CA GLY A 580 -17.08 -88.84 -21.39
C GLY A 580 -17.98 -87.65 -21.03
N LYS A 581 -19.31 -87.81 -21.13
CA LYS A 581 -20.29 -86.80 -20.70
C LYS A 581 -20.33 -86.65 -19.17
N VAL A 582 -20.30 -87.75 -18.43
CA VAL A 582 -20.19 -87.76 -16.95
C VAL A 582 -18.91 -87.04 -16.52
N GLN A 583 -17.76 -87.37 -17.12
CA GLN A 583 -16.49 -86.72 -16.80
C GLN A 583 -16.51 -85.22 -17.11
N LYS A 584 -17.07 -84.82 -18.25
CA LYS A 584 -17.25 -83.39 -18.59
C LYS A 584 -18.13 -82.67 -17.58
N HIS A 585 -19.20 -83.32 -17.10
CA HIS A 585 -20.07 -82.74 -16.08
C HIS A 585 -19.36 -82.59 -14.74
N GLN A 586 -18.57 -83.58 -14.31
CA GLN A 586 -17.74 -83.46 -13.10
C GLN A 586 -16.74 -82.30 -13.19
N ASN A 587 -16.12 -82.10 -14.35
CA ASN A 587 -15.23 -80.95 -14.56
C ASN A 587 -16.00 -79.62 -14.50
N PHE A 588 -17.23 -79.59 -15.02
CA PHE A 588 -18.12 -78.43 -14.93
C PHE A 588 -18.57 -78.14 -13.49
N GLU A 589 -18.86 -79.16 -12.68
CA GLU A 589 -19.14 -79.01 -11.25
C GLU A 589 -17.94 -78.44 -10.49
N GLN A 590 -16.71 -78.89 -10.82
CA GLN A 590 -15.48 -78.31 -10.24
C GLN A 590 -15.30 -76.84 -10.63
N GLU A 591 -15.57 -76.48 -11.90
CA GLU A 591 -15.56 -75.09 -12.36
C GLU A 591 -16.58 -74.25 -11.58
N LEU A 592 -17.81 -74.77 -11.38
CA LEU A 592 -18.84 -74.12 -10.59
C LEU A 592 -18.39 -73.91 -9.14
N ASN A 593 -17.81 -74.94 -8.51
CA ASN A 593 -17.35 -74.83 -7.13
C ASN A 593 -16.20 -73.81 -6.97
N ALA A 594 -15.30 -73.73 -7.96
CA ALA A 594 -14.23 -72.73 -7.98
C ALA A 594 -14.74 -71.29 -8.16
N ASN A 595 -15.86 -71.10 -8.87
CA ASN A 595 -16.47 -69.78 -9.08
C ASN A 595 -17.46 -69.38 -7.97
N LYS A 596 -17.73 -70.27 -7.00
CA LYS A 596 -18.62 -69.97 -5.87
C LYS A 596 -18.14 -68.78 -5.05
N SER A 597 -16.82 -68.67 -4.87
CA SER A 597 -16.21 -67.54 -4.15
C SER A 597 -16.52 -66.20 -4.81
N ARG A 598 -16.66 -66.13 -6.13
CA ARG A 598 -16.99 -64.88 -6.84
C ARG A 598 -18.37 -64.35 -6.47
N MET A 599 -19.36 -65.25 -6.31
CA MET A 599 -20.70 -64.87 -5.84
C MET A 599 -20.68 -64.45 -4.37
N GLU A 600 -19.92 -65.17 -3.53
CA GLU A 600 -19.75 -64.85 -2.11
C GLU A 600 -19.06 -63.48 -1.92
N GLU A 601 -18.05 -63.17 -2.73
CA GLU A 601 -17.37 -61.87 -2.76
C GLU A 601 -18.33 -60.74 -3.12
N ILE A 602 -19.13 -60.88 -4.18
CA ILE A 602 -20.14 -59.88 -4.55
C ILE A 602 -21.12 -59.65 -3.40
N THR A 603 -21.57 -60.73 -2.75
CA THR A 603 -22.51 -60.63 -1.62
C THR A 603 -21.84 -59.96 -0.42
N SER A 604 -20.56 -60.25 -0.14
CA SER A 604 -19.78 -59.59 0.91
C SER A 604 -19.62 -58.09 0.62
N THR A 605 -19.18 -57.73 -0.59
CA THR A 605 -19.00 -56.33 -0.99
C THR A 605 -20.32 -55.56 -0.94
N GLY A 606 -21.42 -56.14 -1.41
CA GLY A 606 -22.73 -55.49 -1.33
C GLY A 606 -23.21 -55.31 0.12
N GLN A 607 -22.97 -56.31 0.98
CA GLN A 607 -23.30 -56.22 2.41
C GLN A 607 -22.45 -55.15 3.11
N GLU A 608 -21.15 -55.07 2.84
CA GLU A 608 -20.26 -54.03 3.37
C GLU A 608 -20.72 -52.62 2.97
N LEU A 609 -21.19 -52.44 1.73
CA LEU A 609 -21.74 -51.17 1.26
C LEU A 609 -23.04 -50.81 2.00
N ILE A 610 -23.92 -51.79 2.25
CA ILE A 610 -25.16 -51.57 3.01
C ILE A 610 -24.85 -51.21 4.47
N GLU A 611 -23.91 -51.92 5.11
CA GLU A 611 -23.47 -51.65 6.48
C GLU A 611 -22.81 -50.27 6.62
N ALA A 612 -22.15 -49.80 5.57
CA ALA A 612 -21.62 -48.44 5.48
C ALA A 612 -22.73 -47.38 5.25
N ASN A 613 -24.02 -47.74 5.26
CA ASN A 613 -25.16 -46.87 4.96
C ASN A 613 -25.08 -46.20 3.57
N HIS A 614 -24.63 -46.95 2.56
CA HIS A 614 -24.56 -46.45 1.20
C HIS A 614 -25.93 -45.95 0.71
N TYR A 615 -25.98 -44.79 0.03
CA TYR A 615 -27.24 -44.14 -0.37
C TYR A 615 -28.14 -45.00 -1.28
N ALA A 616 -27.56 -45.97 -1.99
CA ALA A 616 -28.24 -46.91 -2.87
C ALA A 616 -28.44 -48.32 -2.27
N SER A 617 -28.51 -48.45 -0.94
CA SER A 617 -28.61 -49.74 -0.23
C SER A 617 -29.71 -50.67 -0.77
N ASP A 618 -30.91 -50.16 -1.05
CA ASP A 618 -32.02 -50.95 -1.61
C ASP A 618 -31.70 -51.55 -2.98
N ARG A 619 -31.01 -50.77 -3.83
CA ARG A 619 -30.58 -51.21 -5.16
C ARG A 619 -29.49 -52.27 -5.04
N ILE A 620 -28.51 -52.08 -4.15
CA ILE A 620 -27.44 -53.04 -3.88
C ILE A 620 -28.02 -54.37 -3.42
N GLN A 621 -28.95 -54.34 -2.44
CA GLN A 621 -29.62 -55.54 -1.95
C GLN A 621 -30.35 -56.29 -3.08
N GLY A 622 -31.12 -55.57 -3.91
CA GLY A 622 -31.84 -56.19 -5.02
C GLY A 622 -30.92 -56.86 -6.05
N ARG A 623 -29.72 -56.30 -6.29
CA ARG A 623 -28.71 -56.91 -7.16
C ARG A 623 -28.09 -58.16 -6.54
N MET A 624 -27.74 -58.13 -5.24
CA MET A 624 -27.24 -59.31 -4.53
C MET A 624 -28.24 -60.46 -4.59
N ASP A 625 -29.52 -60.19 -4.27
CA ASP A 625 -30.59 -61.17 -4.29
C ASP A 625 -30.76 -61.79 -5.69
N GLU A 626 -30.61 -60.98 -6.76
CA GLU A 626 -30.65 -61.50 -8.13
C GLU A 626 -29.52 -62.49 -8.40
N ILE A 627 -28.28 -62.14 -8.03
CA ILE A 627 -27.10 -62.99 -8.25
C ILE A 627 -27.21 -64.30 -7.46
N VAL A 628 -27.61 -64.23 -6.17
CA VAL A 628 -27.82 -65.40 -5.32
C VAL A 628 -28.87 -66.33 -5.95
N ARG A 629 -30.03 -65.79 -6.37
CA ARG A 629 -31.09 -66.59 -7.00
C ARG A 629 -30.64 -67.23 -8.32
N LEU A 630 -29.90 -66.51 -9.15
CA LEU A 630 -29.36 -67.04 -10.41
C LEU A 630 -28.35 -68.16 -10.14
N TRP A 631 -27.50 -68.00 -9.12
CA TRP A 631 -26.55 -69.01 -8.70
C TRP A 631 -27.24 -70.29 -8.20
N GLU A 632 -28.23 -70.15 -7.33
CA GLU A 632 -29.04 -71.28 -6.84
C GLU A 632 -29.74 -72.02 -7.98
N THR A 633 -30.26 -71.28 -8.96
CA THR A 633 -30.89 -71.87 -10.16
C THR A 633 -29.88 -72.67 -10.98
N LEU A 634 -28.66 -72.14 -11.17
CA LEU A 634 -27.57 -72.83 -11.86
C LEU A 634 -27.12 -74.08 -11.11
N ALA A 635 -26.95 -74.00 -9.80
CA ALA A 635 -26.55 -75.12 -8.95
C ALA A 635 -27.61 -76.24 -9.02
N ALA A 636 -28.89 -75.91 -8.89
CA ALA A 636 -29.98 -76.88 -8.99
C ALA A 636 -30.09 -77.52 -10.38
N ALA A 637 -29.91 -76.75 -11.46
CA ALA A 637 -29.89 -77.28 -12.82
C ALA A 637 -28.71 -78.24 -13.04
N THR A 638 -27.54 -77.90 -12.50
CA THR A 638 -26.33 -78.73 -12.57
C THR A 638 -26.54 -80.05 -11.84
N ASP A 639 -26.99 -80.01 -10.58
CA ASP A 639 -27.25 -81.20 -9.76
C ASP A 639 -28.29 -82.14 -10.40
N LYS A 640 -29.37 -81.55 -10.97
CA LYS A 640 -30.37 -82.29 -11.73
C LYS A 640 -29.76 -83.00 -12.95
N LYS A 641 -28.91 -82.31 -13.73
CA LYS A 641 -28.23 -82.90 -14.89
C LYS A 641 -27.25 -83.99 -14.48
N GLY A 642 -26.50 -83.80 -13.40
CA GLY A 642 -25.59 -84.80 -12.83
C GLY A 642 -26.31 -86.08 -12.44
N SER A 643 -27.43 -85.93 -11.72
CA SER A 643 -28.31 -87.05 -11.35
C SER A 643 -28.82 -87.81 -12.59
N LYS A 644 -29.27 -87.09 -13.63
CA LYS A 644 -29.76 -87.71 -14.88
C LYS A 644 -28.66 -88.42 -15.69
N LEU A 645 -27.45 -87.86 -15.73
CA LEU A 645 -26.29 -88.52 -16.35
C LEU A 645 -25.89 -89.80 -15.60
N GLN A 646 -25.97 -89.79 -14.27
CA GLN A 646 -25.68 -90.95 -13.44
C GLN A 646 -26.75 -92.04 -13.60
N GLU A 647 -28.03 -91.67 -13.62
CA GLU A 647 -29.15 -92.55 -13.97
C GLU A 647 -28.92 -93.22 -15.34
N ALA A 648 -28.64 -92.42 -16.38
CA ALA A 648 -28.36 -92.94 -17.72
C ALA A 648 -27.16 -93.90 -17.73
N SER A 649 -26.11 -93.61 -16.95
CA SER A 649 -24.92 -94.46 -16.85
C SER A 649 -25.23 -95.81 -16.19
N GLN A 650 -26.03 -95.79 -15.12
CA GLN A 650 -26.47 -97.02 -14.45
C GLN A 650 -27.37 -97.84 -15.37
N GLN A 651 -28.25 -97.19 -16.14
CA GLN A 651 -29.07 -97.85 -17.13
C GLN A 651 -28.24 -98.52 -18.24
N GLN A 652 -27.18 -97.86 -18.73
CA GLN A 652 -26.28 -98.46 -19.72
C GLN A 652 -25.62 -99.75 -19.20
N GLN A 653 -25.21 -99.75 -17.93
CA GLN A 653 -24.64 -100.94 -17.29
C GLN A 653 -25.68 -102.05 -17.09
N PHE A 654 -26.92 -101.68 -16.75
CA PHE A 654 -28.05 -102.61 -16.68
C PHE A 654 -28.33 -103.26 -18.04
N ASN A 655 -28.43 -102.47 -19.11
CA ASN A 655 -28.66 -102.96 -20.47
C ASN A 655 -27.58 -103.97 -20.90
N ARG A 656 -26.31 -103.68 -20.63
CA ARG A 656 -25.21 -104.62 -20.94
C ARG A 656 -25.34 -105.95 -20.19
N THR A 657 -25.77 -105.90 -18.93
CA THR A 657 -25.99 -107.10 -18.11
C THR A 657 -27.16 -107.93 -18.64
N VAL A 658 -28.22 -107.28 -19.14
CA VAL A 658 -29.36 -107.94 -19.81
C VAL A 658 -28.91 -108.59 -21.11
N GLU A 659 -28.18 -107.87 -21.97
CA GLU A 659 -27.65 -108.40 -23.25
C GLU A 659 -26.77 -109.64 -23.06
N ASP A 660 -25.89 -109.65 -22.05
CA ASP A 660 -25.05 -110.81 -21.72
C ASP A 660 -25.91 -112.07 -21.41
N VAL A 661 -27.04 -111.90 -20.72
CA VAL A 661 -27.95 -113.00 -20.38
C VAL A 661 -28.84 -113.39 -21.56
N GLU A 662 -29.26 -112.45 -22.41
CA GLU A 662 -29.98 -112.75 -23.66
C GLU A 662 -29.13 -113.59 -24.63
N LEU A 663 -27.83 -113.33 -24.72
CA LEU A 663 -26.90 -114.12 -25.51
C LEU A 663 -26.79 -115.55 -24.98
N TRP A 664 -26.64 -115.71 -23.66
CA TRP A 664 -26.62 -117.02 -23.01
C TRP A 664 -27.93 -117.80 -23.22
N LEU A 665 -29.10 -117.14 -23.04
CA LEU A 665 -30.40 -117.75 -23.33
C LEU A 665 -30.50 -118.27 -24.77
N SER A 666 -30.02 -117.47 -25.73
CA SER A 666 -30.01 -117.85 -27.15
C SER A 666 -29.15 -119.09 -27.41
N GLU A 667 -28.02 -119.23 -26.71
CA GLU A 667 -27.16 -120.41 -26.81
C GLU A 667 -27.84 -121.67 -26.23
N ILE A 668 -28.48 -121.56 -25.07
CA ILE A 668 -29.20 -122.68 -24.44
C ILE A 668 -30.40 -123.13 -25.28
N GLU A 669 -31.20 -122.19 -25.79
CA GLU A 669 -32.29 -122.47 -26.72
C GLU A 669 -31.78 -123.27 -27.93
N GLY A 670 -30.62 -122.86 -28.49
CA GLY A 670 -29.95 -123.56 -29.57
C GLY A 670 -29.52 -124.99 -29.24
N GLN A 671 -29.00 -125.24 -28.03
CA GLN A 671 -28.61 -126.58 -27.59
C GLN A 671 -29.83 -127.52 -27.39
N LEU A 672 -30.97 -126.97 -26.95
CA LEU A 672 -32.21 -127.73 -26.72
C LEU A 672 -32.92 -128.16 -28.00
N LEU A 673 -32.64 -127.51 -29.13
CA LEU A 673 -33.15 -127.87 -30.47
C LEU A 673 -32.47 -129.09 -31.08
N SER A 674 -31.40 -129.62 -30.47
CA SER A 674 -30.76 -130.84 -30.96
C SER A 674 -31.74 -132.02 -30.97
N GLU A 675 -31.74 -132.82 -32.03
CA GLU A 675 -32.50 -134.08 -32.16
C GLU A 675 -31.61 -135.33 -32.05
N ASP A 676 -30.35 -135.17 -31.62
CA ASP A 676 -29.47 -136.30 -31.39
C ASP A 676 -29.81 -136.97 -30.05
N TYR A 677 -30.25 -138.23 -30.12
CA TYR A 677 -30.63 -139.04 -28.97
C TYR A 677 -29.71 -140.25 -28.72
N GLY A 678 -28.64 -140.42 -29.52
CA GLY A 678 -27.67 -141.52 -29.41
C GLY A 678 -28.03 -142.74 -30.26
N LYS A 679 -27.00 -143.45 -30.76
CA LYS A 679 -27.14 -144.60 -31.70
C LYS A 679 -26.76 -145.95 -31.09
N ASP A 680 -26.14 -145.92 -29.91
CA ASP A 680 -25.70 -147.06 -29.12
C ASP A 680 -25.79 -146.72 -27.62
N LEU A 681 -25.67 -147.73 -26.76
CA LEU A 681 -25.81 -147.55 -25.31
C LEU A 681 -24.84 -146.50 -24.71
N THR A 682 -23.63 -146.39 -25.26
CA THR A 682 -22.59 -145.46 -24.73
C THR A 682 -22.88 -144.01 -25.13
N SER A 683 -23.31 -143.79 -26.37
CA SER A 683 -23.65 -142.46 -26.89
C SER A 683 -24.89 -141.86 -26.21
N VAL A 684 -25.93 -142.66 -25.94
CA VAL A 684 -27.12 -142.22 -25.19
C VAL A 684 -26.75 -141.80 -23.76
N GLN A 685 -25.92 -142.60 -23.05
CA GLN A 685 -25.47 -142.28 -21.69
C GLN A 685 -24.64 -140.99 -21.63
N ASN A 686 -23.79 -140.74 -22.63
CA ASN A 686 -23.03 -139.49 -22.73
C ASN A 686 -23.93 -138.27 -23.01
N LEU A 687 -24.95 -138.41 -23.86
CA LEU A 687 -25.93 -137.35 -24.13
C LEU A 687 -26.80 -137.04 -22.90
N GLN A 688 -27.19 -138.05 -22.11
CA GLN A 688 -27.87 -137.82 -20.82
C GLN A 688 -27.00 -137.03 -19.84
N LYS A 689 -25.70 -137.35 -19.72
CA LYS A 689 -24.77 -136.58 -18.89
C LYS A 689 -24.63 -135.12 -19.36
N LYS A 690 -24.53 -134.90 -20.68
CA LYS A 690 -24.52 -133.54 -21.25
C LYS A 690 -25.81 -132.78 -20.97
N HIS A 691 -26.97 -133.42 -21.11
CA HIS A 691 -28.27 -132.82 -20.80
C HIS A 691 -28.40 -132.46 -19.31
N ALA A 692 -27.91 -133.32 -18.41
CA ALA A 692 -27.87 -133.03 -16.98
C ALA A 692 -26.96 -131.83 -16.63
N LEU A 693 -25.84 -131.66 -17.34
CA LEU A 693 -24.98 -130.47 -17.20
C LEU A 693 -25.68 -129.19 -17.70
N LEU A 694 -26.45 -129.28 -18.79
CA LEU A 694 -27.26 -128.17 -19.29
C LEU A 694 -28.37 -127.79 -18.29
N GLU A 695 -29.08 -128.76 -17.71
CA GLU A 695 -30.09 -128.50 -16.65
C GLU A 695 -29.46 -127.80 -15.43
N ALA A 696 -28.24 -128.20 -15.05
CA ALA A 696 -27.50 -127.57 -13.95
C ALA A 696 -27.04 -126.14 -14.30
N ASP A 697 -26.59 -125.90 -15.54
CA ASP A 697 -26.20 -124.56 -16.01
C ASP A 697 -27.39 -123.59 -16.01
N VAL A 698 -28.54 -124.03 -16.51
CA VAL A 698 -29.78 -123.24 -16.47
C VAL A 698 -30.16 -122.90 -15.04
N ALA A 699 -30.16 -123.88 -14.12
CA ALA A 699 -30.47 -123.64 -12.71
C ALA A 699 -29.50 -122.64 -12.05
N SER A 700 -28.21 -122.68 -12.40
CA SER A 700 -27.21 -121.76 -11.84
C SER A 700 -27.39 -120.30 -12.28
N HIS A 701 -28.06 -120.06 -13.42
CA HIS A 701 -28.36 -118.73 -13.92
C HIS A 701 -29.62 -118.10 -13.31
N GLN A 702 -30.39 -118.84 -12.51
CA GLN A 702 -31.58 -118.33 -11.83
C GLN A 702 -31.29 -117.11 -10.95
N ASP A 703 -30.22 -117.16 -10.16
CA ASP A 703 -29.84 -116.04 -9.28
C ASP A 703 -29.48 -114.78 -10.08
N ARG A 704 -28.93 -114.95 -11.29
CA ARG A 704 -28.59 -113.84 -12.17
C ARG A 704 -29.83 -113.21 -12.80
N ILE A 705 -30.83 -114.01 -13.16
CA ILE A 705 -32.14 -113.53 -13.63
C ILE A 705 -32.89 -112.78 -12.52
N GLU A 706 -32.93 -113.33 -11.30
CA GLU A 706 -33.53 -112.65 -10.14
C GLU A 706 -32.77 -111.36 -9.78
N GLY A 707 -31.43 -111.35 -9.91
CA GLY A 707 -30.63 -110.15 -9.75
C GLY A 707 -30.99 -109.03 -10.74
N ILE A 708 -31.19 -109.37 -12.03
CA ILE A 708 -31.65 -108.42 -13.05
C ILE A 708 -33.06 -107.91 -12.73
N LYS A 709 -33.95 -108.79 -12.28
CA LYS A 709 -35.32 -108.43 -11.87
C LYS A 709 -35.34 -107.44 -10.70
N LEU A 710 -34.55 -107.70 -9.67
CA LEU A 710 -34.42 -106.80 -8.52
C LEU A 710 -33.84 -105.44 -8.93
N ALA A 711 -32.81 -105.44 -9.78
CA ALA A 711 -32.18 -104.20 -10.27
C ALA A 711 -33.18 -103.35 -11.08
N ALA A 712 -33.96 -103.97 -11.99
CA ALA A 712 -35.01 -103.29 -12.74
C ALA A 712 -36.08 -102.67 -11.80
N GLN A 713 -36.48 -103.40 -10.76
CA GLN A 713 -37.46 -102.93 -9.79
C GLN A 713 -36.95 -101.72 -8.99
N GLN A 714 -35.67 -101.72 -8.60
CA GLN A 714 -35.03 -100.57 -7.96
C GLN A 714 -35.00 -99.33 -8.86
N PHE A 715 -34.76 -99.48 -10.17
CA PHE A 715 -34.85 -98.36 -11.11
C PHE A 715 -36.28 -97.78 -11.16
N ILE A 716 -37.30 -98.65 -11.15
CA ILE A 716 -38.71 -98.23 -11.19
C ILE A 716 -39.11 -97.51 -9.89
N GLU A 717 -38.77 -98.06 -8.72
CA GLU A 717 -39.09 -97.47 -7.41
C GLU A 717 -38.45 -96.10 -7.21
N LYS A 718 -37.23 -95.91 -7.74
CA LYS A 718 -36.53 -94.62 -7.71
C LYS A 718 -37.05 -93.61 -8.74
N GLY A 719 -38.05 -93.96 -9.54
CA GLY A 719 -38.60 -93.07 -10.57
C GLY A 719 -37.60 -92.77 -11.69
N HIS A 720 -36.77 -93.74 -12.06
CA HIS A 720 -35.81 -93.60 -13.16
C HIS A 720 -36.51 -93.11 -14.44
N PHE A 721 -35.87 -92.19 -15.17
CA PHE A 721 -36.51 -91.52 -16.31
C PHE A 721 -36.96 -92.48 -17.42
N ASP A 722 -36.24 -93.60 -17.61
CA ASP A 722 -36.56 -94.65 -18.60
C ASP A 722 -37.12 -95.94 -17.97
N SER A 723 -37.84 -95.80 -16.86
CA SER A 723 -38.36 -96.93 -16.08
C SER A 723 -39.31 -97.86 -16.84
N ASP A 724 -40.06 -97.35 -17.81
CA ASP A 724 -40.99 -98.15 -18.63
C ASP A 724 -40.24 -99.11 -19.56
N ASN A 725 -39.19 -98.65 -20.27
CA ASN A 725 -38.38 -99.52 -21.13
C ASN A 725 -37.60 -100.58 -20.33
N ILE A 726 -37.07 -100.20 -19.16
CA ILE A 726 -36.38 -101.12 -18.25
C ILE A 726 -37.33 -102.25 -17.82
N ARG A 727 -38.60 -101.93 -17.50
CA ARG A 727 -39.62 -102.91 -17.14
C ARG A 727 -39.90 -103.90 -18.27
N THR A 728 -40.15 -103.40 -19.48
CA THR A 728 -40.46 -104.25 -20.63
C THR A 728 -39.33 -105.24 -20.95
N LYS A 729 -38.06 -104.80 -20.90
CA LYS A 729 -36.91 -105.69 -21.12
C LYS A 729 -36.78 -106.77 -20.03
N GLN A 730 -36.98 -106.39 -18.77
CA GLN A 730 -36.90 -107.34 -17.66
C GLN A 730 -38.00 -108.41 -17.75
N GLU A 731 -39.24 -108.01 -18.04
CA GLU A 731 -40.37 -108.94 -18.20
C GLU A 731 -40.11 -109.93 -19.33
N ALA A 732 -39.64 -109.45 -20.50
CA ALA A 732 -39.32 -110.29 -21.64
C ALA A 732 -38.20 -111.32 -21.34
N LEU A 733 -37.14 -110.90 -20.63
CA LEU A 733 -36.04 -111.79 -20.25
C LEU A 733 -36.50 -112.91 -19.30
N CYS A 734 -37.31 -112.55 -18.28
CA CYS A 734 -37.85 -113.52 -17.32
C CYS A 734 -38.80 -114.53 -17.99
N GLU A 735 -39.66 -114.06 -18.90
CA GLU A 735 -40.55 -114.94 -19.67
C GLU A 735 -39.75 -115.94 -20.51
N ARG A 736 -38.73 -115.47 -21.22
CA ARG A 736 -37.88 -116.31 -22.08
C ARG A 736 -37.12 -117.37 -21.29
N TYR A 737 -36.58 -117.03 -20.12
CA TYR A 737 -35.96 -117.99 -19.21
C TYR A 737 -36.96 -119.07 -18.73
N ALA A 738 -38.18 -118.69 -18.36
CA ALA A 738 -39.20 -119.63 -17.90
C ALA A 738 -39.62 -120.65 -18.97
N LEU A 739 -39.59 -120.27 -20.26
CA LEU A 739 -39.96 -121.14 -21.38
C LEU A 739 -38.98 -122.29 -21.64
N LEU A 740 -37.74 -122.24 -21.13
CA LEU A 740 -36.73 -123.30 -21.30
C LEU A 740 -37.10 -124.64 -20.64
N GLN A 741 -37.95 -124.61 -19.60
CA GLN A 741 -38.27 -125.79 -18.79
C GLN A 741 -38.96 -126.91 -19.58
N LYS A 742 -39.82 -126.55 -20.54
CA LYS A 742 -40.61 -127.51 -21.31
C LYS A 742 -39.77 -128.25 -22.38
N PRO A 743 -38.96 -127.58 -23.21
CA PRO A 743 -38.01 -128.27 -24.10
C PRO A 743 -36.99 -129.14 -23.37
N MET A 744 -36.47 -128.69 -22.21
CA MET A 744 -35.55 -129.48 -21.39
C MET A 744 -36.15 -130.82 -20.93
N SER A 745 -37.37 -130.80 -20.41
CA SER A 745 -38.04 -132.02 -19.94
C SER A 745 -38.38 -132.99 -21.08
N MET A 746 -38.82 -132.47 -22.23
CA MET A 746 -39.09 -133.27 -23.44
C MET A 746 -37.84 -133.99 -23.96
N ARG A 747 -36.70 -133.29 -24.05
CA ARG A 747 -35.43 -133.87 -24.51
C ARG A 747 -34.89 -134.93 -23.55
N LYS A 748 -35.05 -134.72 -22.24
CA LYS A 748 -34.70 -135.70 -21.20
C LYS A 748 -35.50 -136.99 -21.34
N GLN A 749 -36.81 -136.90 -21.56
CA GLN A 749 -37.66 -138.07 -21.76
C GLN A 749 -37.25 -138.86 -23.01
N ARG A 750 -37.03 -138.18 -24.14
CA ARG A 750 -36.57 -138.82 -25.39
C ARG A 750 -35.24 -139.56 -25.23
N LEU A 751 -34.30 -139.00 -24.46
CA LEU A 751 -33.02 -139.65 -24.15
C LEU A 751 -33.16 -140.86 -23.21
N LEU A 752 -34.19 -140.90 -22.35
CA LEU A 752 -34.51 -142.06 -21.51
C LEU A 752 -35.10 -143.20 -22.35
N ASP A 753 -36.06 -142.88 -23.23
CA ASP A 753 -36.66 -143.86 -24.13
C ASP A 753 -35.58 -144.49 -25.04
N SER A 754 -34.69 -143.67 -25.61
CA SER A 754 -33.56 -144.16 -26.42
C SER A 754 -32.59 -145.07 -25.64
N LEU A 755 -32.46 -144.89 -24.32
CA LEU A 755 -31.61 -145.74 -23.49
C LEU A 755 -32.23 -147.14 -23.31
N GLN A 756 -33.55 -147.21 -23.09
CA GLN A 756 -34.26 -148.47 -22.89
C GLN A 756 -34.14 -149.39 -24.11
N VAL A 757 -34.30 -148.87 -25.34
CA VAL A 757 -34.23 -149.73 -26.53
C VAL A 757 -32.82 -150.24 -26.79
N GLN A 758 -31.80 -149.41 -26.57
CA GLN A 758 -30.42 -149.82 -26.79
C GLN A 758 -29.98 -150.90 -25.79
N GLN A 759 -30.56 -150.90 -24.58
CA GLN A 759 -30.37 -151.97 -23.60
C GLN A 759 -31.01 -153.28 -24.06
N LEU A 760 -32.25 -153.24 -24.55
CA LEU A 760 -32.94 -154.43 -25.08
C LEU A 760 -32.23 -155.05 -26.28
N PHE A 761 -31.71 -154.24 -27.21
CA PHE A 761 -30.94 -154.75 -28.35
C PHE A 761 -29.66 -155.47 -27.92
N ARG A 762 -29.01 -154.98 -26.86
CA ARG A 762 -27.84 -155.67 -26.30
C ARG A 762 -28.21 -157.02 -25.71
N ASP A 763 -29.31 -157.08 -24.97
CA ASP A 763 -29.80 -158.31 -24.34
C ASP A 763 -30.18 -159.37 -25.41
N ILE A 764 -30.80 -158.98 -26.54
CA ILE A 764 -31.11 -159.89 -27.66
C ILE A 764 -29.83 -160.45 -28.31
N GLU A 765 -28.82 -159.60 -28.54
CA GLU A 765 -27.55 -160.03 -29.14
C GLU A 765 -26.80 -161.05 -28.27
N ASP A 766 -26.84 -160.87 -26.95
CA ASP A 766 -26.20 -161.78 -25.98
C ASP A 766 -26.87 -163.17 -25.99
N GLU A 767 -28.20 -163.23 -26.13
CA GLU A 767 -28.93 -164.51 -26.24
C GLU A 767 -28.73 -165.20 -27.61
N GLU A 768 -28.68 -164.47 -28.72
CA GLU A 768 -28.36 -165.06 -30.03
C GLU A 768 -26.94 -165.65 -30.07
N ALA A 769 -26.00 -165.06 -29.34
CA ALA A 769 -24.65 -165.60 -29.22
C ALA A 769 -24.65 -166.96 -28.51
N TRP A 770 -25.47 -167.12 -27.47
CA TRP A 770 -25.61 -168.39 -26.75
C TRP A 770 -26.18 -169.51 -27.63
N ILE A 771 -27.20 -169.21 -28.45
CA ILE A 771 -27.82 -170.18 -29.37
C ILE A 771 -26.80 -170.73 -30.37
N ARG A 772 -25.97 -169.85 -30.95
CA ARG A 772 -24.91 -170.22 -31.90
C ARG A 772 -23.88 -171.17 -31.29
N GLU A 773 -23.60 -171.06 -30.01
CA GLU A 773 -22.62 -171.93 -29.32
C GLU A 773 -23.14 -173.37 -29.16
N LYS A 774 -24.45 -173.55 -28.92
CA LYS A 774 -25.05 -174.86 -28.61
C LYS A 774 -25.48 -175.67 -29.84
N GLU A 775 -25.70 -175.01 -30.97
CA GLU A 775 -26.17 -175.63 -32.22
C GLU A 775 -25.31 -176.79 -32.76
N PRO A 776 -23.96 -176.72 -32.81
CA PRO A 776 -23.14 -177.81 -33.34
C PRO A 776 -23.23 -179.08 -32.50
N VAL A 777 -23.44 -178.91 -31.19
CA VAL A 777 -23.60 -180.03 -30.25
C VAL A 777 -24.97 -180.68 -30.42
N ALA A 778 -26.03 -179.91 -30.65
CA ALA A 778 -27.36 -180.45 -30.92
C ALA A 778 -27.44 -181.28 -32.23
N ALA A 779 -26.65 -180.92 -33.25
CA ALA A 779 -26.76 -181.48 -34.60
C ALA A 779 -25.82 -182.66 -34.96
N SER A 780 -24.98 -183.17 -34.05
CA SER A 780 -23.95 -184.15 -34.44
C SER A 780 -24.49 -185.57 -34.74
N THR A 781 -23.95 -186.22 -35.78
CA THR A 781 -24.43 -187.49 -36.36
C THR A 781 -23.76 -188.77 -35.81
N ASN A 782 -22.93 -188.67 -34.77
CA ASN A 782 -22.24 -189.83 -34.19
C ASN A 782 -23.23 -190.74 -33.41
N ARG A 783 -23.45 -191.96 -33.90
CA ARG A 783 -24.43 -192.94 -33.38
C ARG A 783 -23.86 -194.09 -32.52
N GLY A 784 -22.53 -194.17 -32.35
CA GLY A 784 -21.86 -195.21 -31.54
C GLY A 784 -21.65 -196.56 -32.25
N ARG A 785 -20.61 -197.32 -31.86
CA ARG A 785 -20.14 -198.54 -32.57
C ARG A 785 -20.36 -199.84 -31.82
N ASP A 786 -20.69 -199.76 -30.54
CA ASP A 786 -20.98 -200.85 -29.63
C ASP A 786 -22.03 -200.40 -28.62
N LEU A 787 -22.67 -201.37 -27.94
CA LEU A 787 -23.79 -201.09 -27.05
C LEU A 787 -23.44 -200.09 -25.93
N ILE A 788 -22.24 -200.21 -25.36
CA ILE A 788 -21.74 -199.31 -24.31
C ILE A 788 -21.49 -197.89 -24.86
N GLY A 789 -20.99 -197.76 -26.08
CA GLY A 789 -20.73 -196.48 -26.73
C GLY A 789 -21.99 -195.68 -27.02
N VAL A 790 -23.07 -196.32 -27.47
CA VAL A 790 -24.37 -195.65 -27.71
C VAL A 790 -24.98 -195.15 -26.39
N GLN A 791 -24.97 -195.97 -25.33
CA GLN A 791 -25.51 -195.59 -24.02
C GLN A 791 -24.81 -194.35 -23.43
N ASN A 792 -23.48 -194.24 -23.60
CA ASN A 792 -22.73 -193.06 -23.17
C ASN A 792 -23.07 -191.81 -23.99
N LEU A 793 -23.28 -191.94 -25.30
CA LEU A 793 -23.68 -190.82 -26.17
C LEU A 793 -25.10 -190.34 -25.84
N MET A 794 -26.03 -191.25 -25.52
CA MET A 794 -27.36 -190.89 -25.02
C MET A 794 -27.27 -190.08 -23.73
N LYS A 795 -26.48 -190.54 -22.74
CA LYS A 795 -26.30 -189.80 -21.47
C LYS A 795 -25.78 -188.38 -21.70
N LYS A 796 -24.82 -188.19 -22.60
CA LYS A 796 -24.29 -186.85 -22.95
C LYS A 796 -25.33 -185.99 -23.65
N HIS A 797 -26.09 -186.55 -24.58
CA HIS A 797 -27.16 -185.82 -25.28
C HIS A 797 -28.31 -185.42 -24.35
N GLN A 798 -28.62 -186.27 -23.36
CA GLN A 798 -29.59 -185.95 -22.30
C GLN A 798 -29.19 -184.70 -21.49
N ALA A 799 -27.89 -184.49 -21.26
CA ALA A 799 -27.38 -183.31 -20.58
C ALA A 799 -27.57 -182.01 -21.41
N VAL A 800 -27.34 -182.08 -22.73
CA VAL A 800 -27.55 -180.94 -23.64
C VAL A 800 -29.04 -180.56 -23.73
N LEU A 801 -29.94 -181.55 -23.75
CA LEU A 801 -31.37 -181.29 -23.69
C LEU A 801 -31.79 -180.63 -22.36
N ALA A 802 -31.16 -181.00 -21.25
CA ALA A 802 -31.39 -180.34 -19.96
C ALA A 802 -30.89 -178.88 -19.97
N GLU A 803 -29.74 -178.59 -20.61
CA GLU A 803 -29.24 -177.22 -20.79
C GLU A 803 -30.17 -176.36 -21.65
N ILE A 804 -30.67 -176.89 -22.77
CA ILE A 804 -31.62 -176.18 -23.64
C ILE A 804 -32.93 -175.90 -22.88
N ASN A 805 -33.48 -176.88 -22.17
CA ASN A 805 -34.69 -176.66 -21.37
C ASN A 805 -34.47 -175.65 -20.23
N ASN A 806 -33.29 -175.65 -19.61
CA ASN A 806 -32.97 -174.64 -18.60
C ASN A 806 -32.80 -173.24 -19.20
N HIS A 807 -32.40 -173.06 -20.46
CA HIS A 807 -32.25 -171.72 -21.05
C HIS A 807 -33.56 -171.08 -21.53
N GLU A 808 -34.65 -171.84 -21.58
CA GLU A 808 -35.98 -171.38 -22.04
C GLU A 808 -36.44 -170.08 -21.37
N HIS A 809 -36.22 -169.97 -20.06
CA HIS A 809 -36.69 -168.83 -19.27
C HIS A 809 -36.01 -167.52 -19.67
N ARG A 810 -34.76 -167.54 -20.14
CA ARG A 810 -34.03 -166.33 -20.58
C ARG A 810 -34.51 -165.82 -21.92
N ILE A 811 -34.68 -166.72 -22.89
CA ILE A 811 -35.28 -166.39 -24.20
C ILE A 811 -36.70 -165.84 -24.02
N THR A 812 -37.47 -166.42 -23.09
CA THR A 812 -38.81 -165.95 -22.75
C THR A 812 -38.77 -164.56 -22.08
N ALA A 813 -37.83 -164.29 -21.19
CA ALA A 813 -37.70 -163.00 -20.52
C ALA A 813 -37.32 -161.86 -21.50
N VAL A 814 -36.37 -162.10 -22.40
CA VAL A 814 -35.99 -161.12 -23.44
C VAL A 814 -37.13 -160.90 -24.43
N SER A 815 -37.86 -161.97 -24.79
CA SER A 815 -39.06 -161.86 -25.64
C SER A 815 -40.19 -161.08 -24.97
N GLN A 816 -40.41 -161.27 -23.66
CA GLN A 816 -41.40 -160.50 -22.90
C GLN A 816 -41.01 -159.03 -22.77
N SER A 817 -39.73 -158.73 -22.53
CA SER A 817 -39.25 -157.35 -22.49
C SER A 817 -39.39 -156.66 -23.86
N ALA A 818 -39.10 -157.36 -24.95
CA ALA A 818 -39.35 -156.88 -26.31
C ALA A 818 -40.84 -156.64 -26.57
N GLN A 819 -41.72 -157.55 -26.13
CA GLN A 819 -43.17 -157.40 -26.28
C GLN A 819 -43.69 -156.19 -25.48
N GLN A 820 -43.25 -156.02 -24.23
CA GLN A 820 -43.67 -154.91 -23.39
C GLN A 820 -43.27 -153.56 -23.97
N MET A 821 -42.05 -153.42 -24.51
CA MET A 821 -41.65 -152.19 -25.18
C MET A 821 -42.47 -151.89 -26.45
N MET A 822 -42.94 -152.91 -27.16
CA MET A 822 -43.83 -152.72 -28.31
C MET A 822 -45.25 -152.31 -27.86
N ASP A 823 -45.77 -152.92 -26.80
CA ASP A 823 -47.11 -152.61 -26.26
C ASP A 823 -47.17 -151.18 -25.68
N ASP A 824 -46.06 -150.71 -25.10
CA ASP A 824 -45.91 -149.33 -24.61
C ASP A 824 -45.71 -148.29 -25.75
N GLY A 825 -45.77 -148.72 -27.01
CA GLY A 825 -45.71 -147.83 -28.18
C GLY A 825 -44.34 -147.19 -28.40
N HIS A 826 -43.27 -147.89 -28.03
CA HIS A 826 -41.90 -147.37 -28.13
C HIS A 826 -41.55 -147.01 -29.59
N PHE A 827 -40.78 -145.93 -29.81
CA PHE A 827 -40.52 -145.41 -31.16
C PHE A 827 -39.80 -146.40 -32.10
N ALA A 828 -39.09 -147.38 -31.54
CA ALA A 828 -38.32 -148.41 -32.25
C ALA A 828 -39.06 -149.76 -32.40
N THR A 829 -40.39 -149.77 -32.22
CA THR A 829 -41.24 -150.98 -32.24
C THR A 829 -40.97 -151.92 -33.42
N ASP A 830 -40.80 -151.39 -34.63
CA ASP A 830 -40.59 -152.24 -35.81
C ASP A 830 -39.24 -152.98 -35.81
N GLU A 831 -38.18 -152.35 -35.29
CA GLU A 831 -36.85 -152.96 -35.20
C GLU A 831 -36.77 -153.96 -34.03
N ILE A 832 -37.45 -153.67 -32.91
CA ILE A 832 -37.62 -154.60 -31.79
C ILE A 832 -38.32 -155.89 -32.25
N ARG A 833 -39.41 -155.76 -33.03
CA ARG A 833 -40.16 -156.89 -33.56
C ARG A 833 -39.29 -157.82 -34.42
N LEU A 834 -38.47 -157.23 -35.29
CA LEU A 834 -37.59 -157.99 -36.19
C LEU A 834 -36.54 -158.80 -35.41
N ARG A 835 -35.83 -158.17 -34.48
CA ARG A 835 -34.74 -158.83 -33.73
C ARG A 835 -35.26 -159.89 -32.76
N ALA A 836 -36.36 -159.60 -32.06
CA ALA A 836 -37.00 -160.58 -31.17
C ALA A 836 -37.57 -161.78 -31.94
N GLY A 837 -38.11 -161.55 -33.14
CA GLY A 837 -38.56 -162.61 -34.05
C GLY A 837 -37.43 -163.57 -34.44
N ASN A 838 -36.30 -163.02 -34.90
CA ASN A 838 -35.12 -163.82 -35.28
C ASN A 838 -34.59 -164.69 -34.12
N LEU A 839 -34.53 -164.12 -32.90
CA LEU A 839 -34.09 -164.86 -31.71
C LEU A 839 -34.97 -166.10 -31.44
N ASN A 840 -36.31 -165.94 -31.56
CA ASN A 840 -37.26 -167.03 -31.36
C ASN A 840 -37.18 -168.11 -32.46
N ASP A 841 -36.98 -167.71 -33.72
CA ASP A 841 -36.84 -168.64 -34.83
C ASP A 841 -35.58 -169.51 -34.66
N HIS A 842 -34.44 -168.90 -34.31
CA HIS A 842 -33.20 -169.61 -34.02
C HIS A 842 -33.32 -170.54 -32.81
N TRP A 843 -34.03 -170.09 -31.76
CA TRP A 843 -34.31 -170.91 -30.57
C TRP A 843 -35.08 -172.19 -30.92
N THR A 844 -36.07 -172.07 -31.80
CA THR A 844 -36.92 -173.19 -32.24
C THR A 844 -36.11 -174.22 -33.04
N GLN A 845 -35.26 -173.76 -33.97
CA GLN A 845 -34.39 -174.65 -34.76
C GLN A 845 -33.41 -175.45 -33.90
N LEU A 846 -32.84 -174.83 -32.84
CA LEU A 846 -31.93 -175.50 -31.92
C LEU A 846 -32.61 -176.70 -31.23
N LYS A 847 -33.87 -176.53 -30.80
CA LYS A 847 -34.68 -177.60 -30.18
C LYS A 847 -34.97 -178.75 -31.13
N GLU A 848 -35.35 -178.47 -32.37
CA GLU A 848 -35.65 -179.51 -33.37
C GLU A 848 -34.43 -180.38 -33.67
N LYS A 849 -33.25 -179.76 -33.88
CA LYS A 849 -32.00 -180.48 -34.12
C LYS A 849 -31.63 -181.37 -32.94
N ALA A 850 -31.79 -180.87 -31.71
CA ALA A 850 -31.54 -181.66 -30.50
C ALA A 850 -32.52 -182.84 -30.38
N LEU A 851 -33.79 -182.69 -30.78
CA LEU A 851 -34.76 -183.79 -30.71
C LEU A 851 -34.48 -184.88 -31.73
N GLN A 852 -34.15 -184.50 -32.97
CA GLN A 852 -33.81 -185.45 -34.05
C GLN A 852 -32.62 -186.33 -33.66
N ARG A 853 -31.57 -185.73 -33.08
CA ARG A 853 -30.39 -186.46 -32.63
C ARG A 853 -30.69 -187.50 -31.54
N LYS A 854 -31.72 -187.29 -30.71
CA LYS A 854 -32.12 -188.24 -29.68
C LYS A 854 -32.68 -189.53 -30.30
N LEU A 855 -33.57 -189.39 -31.29
CA LEU A 855 -34.18 -190.52 -32.01
C LEU A 855 -33.11 -191.38 -32.70
N ASP A 856 -32.18 -190.72 -33.40
CA ASP A 856 -31.06 -191.38 -34.08
C ASP A 856 -30.16 -192.24 -33.15
N LEU A 857 -30.01 -191.81 -31.89
CA LEU A 857 -29.24 -192.55 -30.89
C LEU A 857 -30.04 -193.70 -30.27
N GLU A 858 -31.36 -193.55 -30.12
CA GLU A 858 -32.27 -194.60 -29.61
C GLU A 858 -32.38 -195.77 -30.62
N ASP A 859 -32.51 -195.48 -31.91
CA ASP A 859 -32.50 -196.49 -32.98
C ASP A 859 -31.18 -197.29 -32.99
N SER A 860 -30.05 -196.59 -32.84
CA SER A 860 -28.73 -197.23 -32.80
C SER A 860 -28.54 -198.10 -31.55
N LEU A 861 -29.21 -197.78 -30.44
CA LEU A 861 -29.18 -198.59 -29.23
C LEU A 861 -29.92 -199.92 -29.43
N GLN A 862 -31.12 -199.89 -30.03
CA GLN A 862 -31.89 -201.09 -30.33
C GLN A 862 -31.15 -202.06 -31.25
N ALA A 863 -30.49 -201.53 -32.29
CA ALA A 863 -29.73 -202.35 -33.24
C ALA A 863 -28.60 -203.13 -32.56
N HIS A 864 -27.82 -202.49 -31.68
CA HIS A 864 -26.73 -203.15 -30.97
C HIS A 864 -27.20 -204.09 -29.86
N GLN A 865 -28.36 -203.83 -29.24
CA GLN A 865 -28.97 -204.71 -28.23
C GLN A 865 -29.38 -206.05 -28.87
N TYR A 866 -29.96 -206.01 -30.07
CA TYR A 866 -30.37 -207.21 -30.82
C TYR A 866 -29.17 -208.10 -31.21
N PHE A 867 -28.05 -207.51 -31.64
CA PHE A 867 -26.85 -208.28 -31.99
C PHE A 867 -26.16 -208.93 -30.78
N ALA A 868 -26.25 -208.32 -29.60
CA ALA A 868 -25.73 -208.89 -28.37
C ALA A 868 -26.54 -210.14 -27.95
N ASP A 869 -27.88 -210.04 -28.00
CA ASP A 869 -28.79 -211.12 -27.64
C ASP A 869 -28.67 -212.33 -28.60
N ALA A 870 -28.39 -212.08 -29.89
CA ALA A 870 -28.19 -213.13 -30.90
C ALA A 870 -26.92 -213.98 -30.69
N ASN A 871 -25.82 -213.36 -30.26
CA ASN A 871 -24.55 -214.07 -29.98
C ASN A 871 -24.62 -214.93 -28.71
N GLU A 872 -25.44 -214.54 -27.73
CA GLU A 872 -25.57 -215.27 -26.47
C GLU A 872 -26.33 -216.60 -26.67
N ALA A 873 -27.34 -216.60 -27.54
CA ALA A 873 -28.13 -217.77 -27.92
C ALA A 873 -27.35 -218.81 -28.74
N GLU A 874 -26.31 -218.43 -29.49
CA GLU A 874 -25.50 -219.35 -30.30
C GLU A 874 -24.45 -220.12 -29.46
N SER A 875 -24.23 -219.71 -28.20
CA SER A 875 -23.29 -220.35 -27.26
C SER A 875 -23.93 -221.40 -26.33
N TRP A 876 -25.25 -221.60 -26.44
CA TRP A 876 -26.06 -222.59 -25.70
C TRP A 876 -26.58 -223.68 -26.65
#